data_AF-A0A950AHD3-F1
#
_entry.id   AF-A0A950AHD3-F1
#
_cell.length_a   1.000
_cell.length_b   1.000
_cell.length_c   1.000
_cell.angle_alpha   90.00
_cell.angle_beta   90.00
_cell.angle_gamma   90.00
#
_symmetry.space_group_name_H-M   'P 1'
#
loop_
_entity.id
_entity.type
_entity.pdbx_description
1 polymer ?
#
loop_
_entity_poly.entity_id
_entity_poly.type
_entity_poly.pdbx_seq_one_letter_code
_entity_poly.pdbx_strand_id
1 'polypeptide(L)'
;MAETAKKAASLSRPQQNACIESTLTAKPVKPISADEGQFPIVGIGASAGGLGALEELFTEMPADTGMGFVVVTHQHPGYTSLLPELLRKCTGLKILGAADGLKVKPNCLYIGLPGGQLAIVNGVLRRMETFGRPEAPRLPIDYFFRSLAEDQKDRAICVILSGTGTDGTLGLKAIKGEAGMAMVQQVQSAKYAGMPSSAIATGLADYVLPAQDMAKQLLAYTRGYLTGTGAKRSAPMQKIFALVHQRTGHDFSLYKSSTVRRRVERRMNLHQIEGPVQYLRCLRDNPHEIDVLFKELLIGVTNFFRDPEAFDSLGKLVMSELLESRAVAHTMRFWVPGCASGEEVFSIAILICEAMEAANTHRPVQIFGTDLDPAAIRAARGGQYPVGTAVDVSAERLERYFVREDSAYRIREDIRKMAIFAVQNVIKDPPFAKLDLISCRNLLGYLNVNLQKRLLPVFHYALRPGGFLFLGRSETIGSFRDLFETVDSKWKIFRRREGVSPARLAMELPAQRLRAELAGDVKPAVLAPREPNFGSIVDRLLVKKLFHELQVHQIELKLQNEELRQSHVQLAESRDRFNDLYDYAPVGYVTLGQDSRILQANLTAASLLGIARAQLIGQTFTHFIAHAAQDNFFLQQKVAIEARTKQVSELLLRRKDGATVNVQFETLYAEDPVQGSGNWRSTITDIAALKQAEEALRKSHTELEKRVETELKARTRQESAVAALSREALAGRDIGWLLREAVVVLGQVLQVE
;
A
#
# COMPACT_ATOMS: atom_id res chain seq x y z
N MET A 1 -74.42 55.75 5.26
CA MET A 1 -73.25 56.40 5.86
C MET A 1 -72.24 55.32 6.16
N ALA A 2 -70.99 55.34 5.74
CA ALA A 2 -70.17 56.08 4.77
C ALA A 2 -68.79 55.44 5.03
N GLU A 3 -67.96 54.96 4.11
CA GLU A 3 -67.41 55.53 2.86
C GLU A 3 -65.98 54.92 2.84
N THR A 4 -65.31 54.54 1.75
CA THR A 4 -65.57 54.53 0.31
C THR A 4 -64.44 53.64 -0.25
N ALA A 5 -64.73 52.54 -0.94
CA ALA A 5 -64.89 52.47 -2.41
C ALA A 5 -63.56 52.70 -3.15
N LYS A 6 -63.03 51.77 -3.94
CA LYS A 6 -63.41 51.37 -5.32
C LYS A 6 -62.13 50.70 -5.87
N LYS A 7 -62.09 49.75 -6.82
CA LYS A 7 -63.01 49.11 -7.75
C LYS A 7 -62.16 47.97 -8.34
N ALA A 8 -62.61 46.71 -8.29
CA ALA A 8 -63.38 46.04 -9.35
C ALA A 8 -62.47 45.47 -10.46
N ALA A 9 -62.66 44.27 -10.99
CA ALA A 9 -63.80 43.33 -10.93
C ALA A 9 -63.26 41.99 -11.52
N SER A 10 -63.43 40.82 -10.86
CA SER A 10 -64.61 39.94 -10.86
C SER A 10 -64.87 39.32 -12.25
N LEU A 11 -64.88 38.00 -12.45
CA LEU A 11 -65.89 36.99 -12.08
C LEU A 11 -65.31 35.63 -12.56
N SER A 12 -65.57 34.42 -12.05
CA SER A 12 -66.64 33.85 -11.24
C SER A 12 -66.21 32.42 -10.85
N ARG A 13 -66.50 32.01 -9.59
CA ARG A 13 -66.54 30.61 -9.10
C ARG A 13 -67.96 30.05 -9.40
N PRO A 14 -68.23 28.71 -9.42
CA PRO A 14 -68.08 27.87 -8.22
C PRO A 14 -67.72 26.38 -8.38
N GLN A 15 -67.23 25.85 -7.26
CA GLN A 15 -67.16 24.49 -6.71
C GLN A 15 -67.76 23.30 -7.49
N GLN A 16 -67.03 22.17 -7.49
CA GLN A 16 -67.53 20.88 -6.99
C GLN A 16 -66.43 19.80 -6.85
N ASN A 17 -66.62 18.94 -5.85
CA ASN A 17 -65.79 17.79 -5.45
C ASN A 17 -65.63 16.73 -6.55
N ALA A 18 -64.47 16.08 -6.61
CA ALA A 18 -64.34 14.64 -6.84
C ALA A 18 -62.90 14.16 -6.57
N CYS A 19 -62.75 13.15 -5.71
CA CYS A 19 -61.62 12.22 -5.74
C CYS A 19 -61.44 11.66 -7.16
N ILE A 20 -60.19 11.46 -7.61
CA ILE A 20 -59.72 10.27 -8.35
C ILE A 20 -58.19 10.37 -8.52
N GLU A 21 -57.55 9.23 -8.30
CA GLU A 21 -56.18 8.79 -8.62
C GLU A 21 -55.34 9.67 -9.57
N SER A 22 -54.09 9.95 -9.19
CA SER A 22 -53.05 10.34 -10.17
C SER A 22 -51.67 9.80 -9.78
N THR A 23 -51.36 8.65 -10.37
CA THR A 23 -50.09 8.30 -11.03
C THR A 23 -48.86 9.16 -10.65
N LEU A 24 -47.96 8.56 -9.87
CA LEU A 24 -46.59 9.02 -9.69
C LEU A 24 -45.82 8.92 -11.02
N THR A 25 -45.87 9.96 -11.84
CA THR A 25 -44.92 10.16 -12.94
C THR A 25 -43.73 10.97 -12.41
N ALA A 26 -42.58 10.31 -12.30
CA ALA A 26 -41.32 10.95 -11.98
C ALA A 26 -41.01 12.03 -13.04
N LYS A 27 -40.81 13.26 -12.59
CA LYS A 27 -40.34 14.36 -13.45
C LYS A 27 -38.93 14.03 -13.95
N PRO A 28 -38.63 14.20 -15.25
CA PRO A 28 -37.29 14.00 -15.78
C PRO A 28 -36.33 15.05 -15.19
N VAL A 29 -35.20 14.59 -14.66
CA VAL A 29 -34.11 15.42 -14.15
C VAL A 29 -33.49 16.18 -15.32
N LYS A 30 -33.30 17.49 -15.18
CA LYS A 30 -32.64 18.35 -16.18
C LYS A 30 -31.16 17.93 -16.33
N PRO A 31 -30.61 17.86 -17.55
CA PRO A 31 -29.19 17.54 -17.75
C PRO A 31 -28.31 18.60 -17.09
N ILE A 32 -27.35 18.13 -16.28
CA ILE A 32 -26.38 18.95 -15.55
C ILE A 32 -25.42 19.56 -16.57
N SER A 33 -25.51 20.86 -16.82
CA SER A 33 -24.53 21.58 -17.64
C SER A 33 -23.25 21.78 -16.83
N ALA A 34 -22.27 20.90 -17.02
CA ALA A 34 -20.91 21.12 -16.54
C ALA A 34 -20.34 22.37 -17.20
N ASP A 35 -19.85 23.32 -16.40
CA ASP A 35 -19.10 24.49 -16.86
C ASP A 35 -17.92 24.00 -17.74
N GLU A 36 -17.72 24.58 -18.94
CA GLU A 36 -16.91 24.01 -20.05
C GLU A 36 -15.39 23.81 -19.77
N GLY A 37 -14.94 23.91 -18.51
CA GLY A 37 -13.55 23.69 -18.11
C GLY A 37 -13.30 22.96 -16.80
N GLN A 38 -14.33 22.51 -16.06
CA GLN A 38 -14.10 21.88 -14.75
C GLN A 38 -14.93 20.61 -14.52
N PHE A 39 -14.39 19.46 -14.90
CA PHE A 39 -14.94 18.15 -14.60
C PHE A 39 -13.84 17.13 -14.25
N PRO A 40 -14.14 16.06 -13.48
CA PRO A 40 -13.18 15.00 -13.19
C PRO A 40 -12.83 14.16 -14.42
N ILE A 41 -11.55 13.78 -14.53
CA ILE A 41 -11.08 12.85 -15.56
C ILE A 41 -10.63 11.55 -14.89
N VAL A 42 -11.22 10.45 -15.34
CA VAL A 42 -11.00 9.09 -14.84
C VAL A 42 -10.08 8.35 -15.79
N GLY A 43 -8.84 8.11 -15.36
CA GLY A 43 -7.93 7.17 -16.00
C GLY A 43 -8.21 5.74 -15.52
N ILE A 44 -8.43 4.81 -16.44
CA ILE A 44 -8.68 3.41 -16.13
C ILE A 44 -7.55 2.56 -16.69
N GLY A 45 -6.84 1.86 -15.81
CA GLY A 45 -5.75 0.95 -16.13
C GLY A 45 -6.21 -0.49 -16.06
N ALA A 46 -6.04 -1.24 -17.16
CA ALA A 46 -6.39 -2.65 -17.23
C ALA A 46 -5.38 -3.43 -18.08
N SER A 47 -5.20 -4.71 -17.80
CA SER A 47 -4.28 -5.58 -18.56
C SER A 47 -4.94 -6.94 -18.79
N ALA A 48 -4.21 -8.05 -18.61
CA ALA A 48 -4.75 -9.40 -18.72
C ALA A 48 -6.04 -9.56 -17.89
N GLY A 49 -7.10 -10.06 -18.53
CA GLY A 49 -8.42 -10.24 -17.91
C GLY A 49 -9.18 -8.96 -17.57
N GLY A 50 -8.70 -7.78 -17.98
CA GLY A 50 -9.33 -6.50 -17.69
C GLY A 50 -10.62 -6.20 -18.46
N LEU A 51 -10.88 -6.89 -19.57
CA LEU A 51 -12.09 -6.68 -20.39
C LEU A 51 -13.38 -6.92 -19.59
N GLY A 52 -13.51 -8.04 -18.89
CA GLY A 52 -14.72 -8.34 -18.10
C GLY A 52 -14.95 -7.30 -16.99
N ALA A 53 -13.88 -6.86 -16.33
CA ALA A 53 -13.97 -5.79 -15.34
C ALA A 53 -14.39 -4.43 -15.94
N LEU A 54 -13.96 -4.13 -17.17
CA LEU A 54 -14.43 -2.95 -17.89
C LEU A 54 -15.91 -3.07 -18.28
N GLU A 55 -16.36 -4.24 -18.73
CA GLU A 55 -17.76 -4.50 -19.05
C GLU A 55 -18.65 -4.34 -17.81
N GLU A 56 -18.26 -4.93 -16.68
CA GLU A 56 -18.96 -4.78 -15.38
C GLU A 56 -19.04 -3.30 -14.96
N LEU A 57 -17.93 -2.57 -15.03
CA LEU A 57 -17.88 -1.15 -14.65
C LEU A 57 -18.79 -0.28 -15.53
N PHE A 58 -18.76 -0.49 -16.86
CA PHE A 58 -19.44 0.39 -17.79
C PHE A 58 -20.91 0.04 -18.01
N THR A 59 -21.33 -1.20 -17.72
CA THR A 59 -22.74 -1.61 -17.77
C THR A 59 -23.59 -0.81 -16.79
N GLU A 60 -23.07 -0.53 -15.60
CA GLU A 60 -23.75 0.26 -14.55
C GLU A 60 -23.50 1.79 -14.70
N MET A 61 -22.77 2.22 -15.74
CA MET A 61 -22.40 3.62 -15.92
C MET A 61 -23.42 4.35 -16.84
N PRO A 62 -24.09 5.41 -16.36
CA PRO A 62 -25.02 6.19 -17.17
C PRO A 62 -24.28 7.01 -18.24
N ALA A 63 -25.00 7.50 -19.25
CA ALA A 63 -24.39 8.30 -20.32
C ALA A 63 -24.05 9.74 -19.90
N ASP A 64 -24.71 10.28 -18.88
CA ASP A 64 -24.63 11.68 -18.42
C ASP A 64 -23.85 11.84 -17.10
N THR A 65 -22.75 11.11 -16.98
CA THR A 65 -21.87 11.10 -15.79
C THR A 65 -21.30 12.45 -15.35
N GLY A 66 -21.14 13.41 -16.27
CA GLY A 66 -20.36 14.63 -16.07
C GLY A 66 -18.84 14.38 -16.00
N MET A 67 -18.34 13.18 -16.28
CA MET A 67 -16.92 12.79 -16.19
C MET A 67 -16.34 12.48 -17.57
N GLY A 68 -15.03 12.66 -17.75
CA GLY A 68 -14.29 12.14 -18.91
C GLY A 68 -13.55 10.86 -18.57
N PHE A 69 -13.59 9.83 -19.41
CA PHE A 69 -12.94 8.54 -19.14
C PHE A 69 -11.84 8.25 -20.15
N VAL A 70 -10.69 7.79 -19.69
CA VAL A 70 -9.58 7.37 -20.55
C VAL A 70 -9.12 5.97 -20.14
N VAL A 71 -9.34 4.98 -21.00
CA VAL A 71 -8.92 3.60 -20.79
C VAL A 71 -7.55 3.39 -21.42
N VAL A 72 -6.59 2.99 -20.59
CA VAL A 72 -5.23 2.63 -20.98
C VAL A 72 -5.01 1.16 -20.68
N THR A 73 -4.64 0.42 -21.71
CA THR A 73 -4.40 -1.03 -21.62
C THR A 73 -3.08 -1.40 -22.27
N HIS A 74 -2.46 -2.49 -21.82
CA HIS A 74 -1.32 -3.09 -22.54
C HIS A 74 -1.81 -3.67 -23.87
N GLN A 75 -1.62 -2.93 -24.97
CA GLN A 75 -1.97 -3.39 -26.32
C GLN A 75 -0.71 -3.66 -27.13
N HIS A 76 -0.64 -4.84 -27.74
CA HIS A 76 0.45 -5.16 -28.65
C HIS A 76 0.30 -4.33 -29.95
N PRO A 77 1.37 -3.68 -30.45
CA PRO A 77 1.29 -2.76 -31.60
C PRO A 77 0.71 -3.37 -32.89
N GLY A 78 0.83 -4.70 -33.05
CA GLY A 78 0.34 -5.44 -34.21
C GLY A 78 -1.10 -5.95 -34.15
N TYR A 79 -1.86 -5.62 -33.09
CA TYR A 79 -3.26 -6.07 -32.95
C TYR A 79 -4.23 -4.89 -32.91
N THR A 80 -5.22 -4.90 -33.81
CA THR A 80 -6.37 -4.00 -33.72
C THR A 80 -7.24 -4.44 -32.55
N SER A 81 -7.35 -3.59 -31.54
CA SER A 81 -8.15 -3.87 -30.34
C SER A 81 -9.65 -3.88 -30.68
N LEU A 82 -10.34 -5.00 -30.39
CA LEU A 82 -11.81 -5.12 -30.44
C LEU A 82 -12.49 -4.44 -29.25
N LEU A 83 -11.72 -3.89 -28.30
CA LEU A 83 -12.22 -3.27 -27.08
C LEU A 83 -13.27 -2.16 -27.34
N PRO A 84 -13.11 -1.26 -28.35
CA PRO A 84 -14.15 -0.27 -28.64
C PRO A 84 -15.47 -0.88 -29.08
N GLU A 85 -15.44 -1.99 -29.83
CA GLU A 85 -16.64 -2.66 -30.33
C GLU A 85 -17.38 -3.42 -29.22
N LEU A 86 -16.62 -4.04 -28.32
CA LEU A 86 -17.17 -4.75 -27.16
C LEU A 86 -17.81 -3.79 -26.17
N LEU A 87 -17.11 -2.71 -25.81
CA LEU A 87 -17.64 -1.72 -24.87
C LEU A 87 -18.86 -0.95 -25.42
N ARG A 88 -18.97 -0.76 -26.75
CA ARG A 88 -20.17 -0.15 -27.37
C ARG A 88 -21.47 -0.91 -27.05
N LYS A 89 -21.40 -2.20 -26.74
CA LYS A 89 -22.57 -3.01 -26.36
C LYS A 89 -22.99 -2.79 -24.91
N CYS A 90 -22.08 -2.28 -24.08
CA CYS A 90 -22.26 -2.20 -22.63
C CYS A 90 -22.44 -0.76 -22.11
N THR A 91 -22.20 0.28 -22.93
CA THR A 91 -22.30 1.67 -22.46
C THR A 91 -22.97 2.61 -23.45
N GLY A 92 -23.72 3.58 -22.90
CA GLY A 92 -24.25 4.72 -23.66
C GLY A 92 -23.25 5.88 -23.83
N LEU A 93 -22.05 5.79 -23.26
CA LEU A 93 -21.01 6.81 -23.39
C LEU A 93 -20.49 6.90 -24.83
N LYS A 94 -20.14 8.11 -25.27
CA LYS A 94 -19.51 8.30 -26.59
C LYS A 94 -18.09 7.75 -26.58
N ILE A 95 -17.87 6.63 -27.28
CA ILE A 95 -16.56 5.98 -27.40
C ILE A 95 -15.73 6.59 -28.54
N LEU A 96 -14.52 7.03 -28.24
CA LEU A 96 -13.56 7.63 -29.16
C LEU A 96 -12.19 6.95 -29.03
N GLY A 97 -11.44 6.87 -30.13
CA GLY A 97 -10.02 6.54 -30.08
C GLY A 97 -9.22 7.71 -29.50
N ALA A 98 -8.26 7.43 -28.62
CA ALA A 98 -7.34 8.43 -28.06
C ALA A 98 -6.28 8.85 -29.08
N ALA A 99 -6.71 9.60 -30.11
CA ALA A 99 -5.84 10.24 -31.09
C ALA A 99 -5.10 11.45 -30.48
N ASP A 100 -3.96 11.79 -31.06
CA ASP A 100 -3.17 12.95 -30.63
C ASP A 100 -3.94 14.26 -30.82
N GLY A 101 -3.83 15.17 -29.86
CA GLY A 101 -4.45 16.50 -29.91
C GLY A 101 -5.94 16.54 -29.52
N LEU A 102 -6.54 15.41 -29.13
CA LEU A 102 -7.94 15.39 -28.69
C LEU A 102 -8.11 15.92 -27.27
N LYS A 103 -8.91 16.98 -27.12
CA LYS A 103 -9.35 17.46 -25.81
C LYS A 103 -10.37 16.49 -25.21
N VAL A 104 -10.13 16.05 -23.98
CA VAL A 104 -11.08 15.23 -23.22
C VAL A 104 -12.35 16.04 -22.97
N LYS A 105 -13.50 15.40 -23.16
CA LYS A 105 -14.83 15.97 -22.94
C LYS A 105 -15.59 15.15 -21.90
N PRO A 106 -16.54 15.76 -21.16
CA PRO A 106 -17.41 15.00 -20.28
C PRO A 106 -18.28 14.04 -21.10
N ASN A 107 -18.77 12.97 -20.45
CA ASN A 107 -19.65 11.96 -21.04
C ASN A 107 -19.04 11.20 -22.23
N CYS A 108 -17.71 11.16 -22.29
CA CYS A 108 -16.95 10.50 -23.35
C CYS A 108 -15.97 9.49 -22.77
N LEU A 109 -15.80 8.38 -23.51
CA LEU A 109 -14.86 7.31 -23.21
C LEU A 109 -13.78 7.25 -24.30
N TYR A 110 -12.53 7.52 -23.94
CA TYR A 110 -11.38 7.49 -24.83
C TYR A 110 -10.59 6.21 -24.62
N ILE A 111 -10.32 5.47 -25.69
CA ILE A 111 -9.55 4.22 -25.63
C ILE A 111 -8.17 4.44 -26.24
N GLY A 112 -7.12 4.14 -25.47
CA GLY A 112 -5.74 4.14 -25.96
C GLY A 112 -5.59 3.28 -27.20
N LEU A 113 -5.08 3.84 -28.30
CA LEU A 113 -4.78 3.07 -29.52
C LEU A 113 -3.41 2.40 -29.39
N PRO A 114 -3.15 1.29 -30.12
CA PRO A 114 -1.87 0.58 -30.05
C PRO A 114 -0.65 1.45 -30.39
N GLY A 115 0.52 1.00 -29.93
CA GLY A 115 1.82 1.43 -30.47
C GLY A 115 2.48 2.67 -29.87
N GLY A 116 2.00 3.25 -28.76
CA GLY A 116 2.66 4.41 -28.13
C GLY A 116 2.24 4.65 -26.69
N GLN A 117 2.93 5.59 -26.03
CA GLN A 117 2.55 6.08 -24.71
C GLN A 117 1.51 7.19 -24.84
N LEU A 118 0.52 7.19 -23.94
CA LEU A 118 -0.51 8.22 -23.88
C LEU A 118 -0.23 9.13 -22.68
N ALA A 119 -0.14 10.43 -22.92
CA ALA A 119 -0.12 11.46 -21.89
C ALA A 119 -1.35 12.35 -21.99
N ILE A 120 -1.60 13.16 -20.96
CA ILE A 120 -2.54 14.26 -21.00
C ILE A 120 -1.85 15.56 -20.57
N VAL A 121 -2.07 16.64 -21.33
CA VAL A 121 -1.51 17.96 -21.05
C VAL A 121 -2.57 19.02 -21.36
N ASN A 122 -2.92 19.83 -20.38
CA ASN A 122 -4.01 20.80 -20.40
C ASN A 122 -5.35 20.20 -20.84
N GLY A 123 -5.67 18.99 -20.37
CA GLY A 123 -6.86 18.24 -20.77
C GLY A 123 -6.83 17.70 -22.21
N VAL A 124 -5.69 17.78 -22.90
CA VAL A 124 -5.49 17.30 -24.27
C VAL A 124 -4.66 16.03 -24.27
N LEU A 125 -5.17 14.98 -24.90
CA LEU A 125 -4.46 13.71 -25.07
C LEU A 125 -3.29 13.89 -26.04
N ARG A 126 -2.11 13.44 -25.62
CA ARG A 126 -0.88 13.49 -26.39
C ARG A 126 -0.31 12.10 -26.60
N ARG A 127 0.04 11.77 -27.83
CA ARG A 127 0.79 10.56 -28.16
C ARG A 127 2.27 10.86 -28.07
N MET A 128 2.94 10.08 -27.24
CA MET A 128 4.37 10.14 -27.07
C MET A 128 4.97 8.92 -27.76
N GLU A 129 5.97 9.18 -28.61
CA GLU A 129 6.82 8.11 -29.10
C GLU A 129 7.49 7.43 -27.90
N THR A 130 7.63 6.10 -27.99
CA THR A 130 8.18 5.33 -26.88
C THR A 130 9.69 5.55 -26.86
N PHE A 131 10.14 6.57 -26.15
CA PHE A 131 11.57 6.77 -25.89
C PHE A 131 11.93 5.97 -24.63
N GLY A 132 12.54 4.81 -24.82
CA GLY A 132 12.92 3.94 -23.71
C GLY A 132 13.90 2.87 -24.14
N ARG A 133 14.66 2.36 -23.18
CA ARG A 133 15.55 1.21 -23.41
C ARG A 133 14.69 0.00 -23.79
N PRO A 134 15.09 -0.84 -24.76
CA PRO A 134 14.33 -2.05 -25.15
C PRO A 134 14.02 -2.97 -23.97
N GLU A 135 14.89 -2.97 -22.95
CA GLU A 135 14.86 -3.84 -21.78
C GLU A 135 14.02 -3.29 -20.61
N ALA A 136 13.67 -2.00 -20.61
CA ALA A 136 12.88 -1.42 -19.53
C ALA A 136 11.40 -1.87 -19.63
N PRO A 137 10.73 -2.17 -18.50
CA PRO A 137 9.33 -2.55 -18.52
C PRO A 137 8.50 -1.42 -19.12
N ARG A 138 7.65 -1.74 -20.10
CA ARG A 138 6.68 -0.79 -20.67
C ARG A 138 5.52 -0.66 -19.70
N LEU A 139 5.36 0.52 -19.09
CA LEU A 139 4.34 0.82 -18.08
C LEU A 139 3.39 1.94 -18.56
N PRO A 140 2.55 1.69 -19.58
CA PRO A 140 1.69 2.71 -20.17
C PRO A 140 0.67 3.28 -19.17
N ILE A 141 0.22 2.49 -18.19
CA ILE A 141 -0.79 2.92 -17.22
C ILE A 141 -0.16 3.90 -16.22
N ASP A 142 1.00 3.55 -15.64
CA ASP A 142 1.75 4.44 -14.75
C ASP A 142 2.09 5.76 -15.44
N TYR A 143 2.54 5.69 -16.70
CA TYR A 143 2.88 6.88 -17.48
C TYR A 143 1.67 7.82 -17.65
N PHE A 144 0.53 7.27 -18.09
CA PHE A 144 -0.69 8.07 -18.25
C PHE A 144 -1.15 8.65 -16.91
N PHE A 145 -1.19 7.85 -15.85
CA PHE A 145 -1.62 8.30 -14.52
C PHE A 145 -0.71 9.39 -13.93
N ARG A 146 0.61 9.33 -14.15
CA ARG A 146 1.53 10.42 -13.78
C ARG A 146 1.18 11.73 -14.49
N SER A 147 0.99 11.69 -15.82
CA SER A 147 0.57 12.89 -16.58
C SER A 147 -0.81 13.41 -16.16
N LEU A 148 -1.75 12.50 -15.86
CA LEU A 148 -3.08 12.84 -15.39
C LEU A 148 -3.04 13.51 -14.01
N ALA A 149 -2.18 13.05 -13.10
CA ALA A 149 -1.97 13.66 -11.80
C ALA A 149 -1.45 15.10 -11.94
N GLU A 150 -0.40 15.29 -12.75
CA GLU A 150 0.20 16.61 -12.98
C GLU A 150 -0.79 17.61 -13.60
N ASP A 151 -1.60 17.14 -14.55
CA ASP A 151 -2.54 17.98 -15.30
C ASP A 151 -3.82 18.30 -14.52
N GLN A 152 -4.48 17.27 -13.96
CA GLN A 152 -5.82 17.40 -13.38
C GLN A 152 -5.82 17.57 -11.86
N LYS A 153 -4.68 17.27 -11.21
CA LYS A 153 -4.47 17.40 -9.76
C LYS A 153 -5.52 16.66 -8.93
N ASP A 154 -6.31 17.37 -8.13
CA ASP A 154 -7.33 16.81 -7.24
C ASP A 154 -8.58 16.33 -7.97
N ARG A 155 -8.69 16.63 -9.27
CA ARG A 155 -9.75 16.13 -10.16
C ARG A 155 -9.34 14.87 -10.91
N ALA A 156 -8.07 14.47 -10.75
CA ALA A 156 -7.56 13.24 -11.32
C ALA A 156 -8.12 12.04 -10.54
N ILE A 157 -8.66 11.07 -11.28
CA ILE A 157 -9.14 9.81 -10.70
C ILE A 157 -8.43 8.67 -11.43
N CYS A 158 -7.85 7.73 -10.69
CA CYS A 158 -7.35 6.48 -11.25
C CYS A 158 -8.19 5.28 -10.79
N VAL A 159 -8.51 4.40 -11.74
CA VAL A 159 -9.14 3.10 -11.50
C VAL A 159 -8.18 2.02 -11.99
N ILE A 160 -7.79 1.09 -11.12
CA ILE A 160 -6.93 -0.04 -11.46
C ILE A 160 -7.77 -1.32 -11.43
N LEU A 161 -7.88 -1.98 -12.57
CA LEU A 161 -8.64 -3.21 -12.75
C LEU A 161 -7.70 -4.42 -12.88
N SER A 162 -8.29 -5.60 -13.10
CA SER A 162 -7.60 -6.87 -13.33
C SER A 162 -6.44 -6.72 -14.33
N GLY A 163 -5.31 -7.29 -13.95
CA GLY A 163 -4.08 -7.25 -14.73
C GLY A 163 -2.90 -7.92 -14.04
N THR A 164 -1.87 -8.23 -14.82
CA THR A 164 -0.60 -8.80 -14.34
C THR A 164 0.43 -7.70 -14.09
N GLY A 165 1.39 -7.96 -13.20
CA GLY A 165 2.50 -7.03 -12.92
C GLY A 165 2.13 -5.90 -11.95
N THR A 166 2.82 -4.77 -12.05
CA THR A 166 2.73 -3.64 -11.10
C THR A 166 2.34 -2.31 -11.76
N ASP A 167 2.06 -2.32 -13.06
CA ASP A 167 1.71 -1.11 -13.82
C ASP A 167 0.40 -0.48 -13.31
N GLY A 168 0.44 0.82 -13.02
CA GLY A 168 -0.61 1.58 -12.32
C GLY A 168 -0.26 1.88 -10.85
N THR A 169 0.68 1.15 -10.23
CA THR A 169 1.05 1.37 -8.82
C THR A 169 1.73 2.72 -8.60
N LEU A 170 2.68 3.10 -9.47
CA LEU A 170 3.41 4.37 -9.35
C LEU A 170 2.53 5.55 -9.80
N GLY A 171 1.68 5.32 -10.79
CA GLY A 171 0.65 6.25 -11.23
C GLY A 171 -0.37 6.55 -10.14
N LEU A 172 -0.84 5.52 -9.41
CA LEU A 172 -1.70 5.70 -8.25
C LEU A 172 -1.04 6.57 -7.19
N LYS A 173 0.25 6.29 -6.87
CA LYS A 173 1.02 7.15 -5.96
C LYS A 173 1.01 8.61 -6.46
N ALA A 174 1.29 8.85 -7.74
CA ALA A 174 1.30 10.19 -8.32
C ALA A 174 -0.05 10.91 -8.18
N ILE A 175 -1.16 10.24 -8.55
CA ILE A 175 -2.53 10.77 -8.42
C ILE A 175 -2.84 11.13 -6.97
N LYS A 176 -2.49 10.24 -6.04
CA LYS A 176 -2.66 10.47 -4.61
C LYS A 176 -1.79 11.61 -4.10
N GLY A 177 -0.61 11.84 -4.67
CA GLY A 177 0.27 12.98 -4.38
C GLY A 177 -0.39 14.34 -4.65
N GLU A 178 -1.29 14.40 -5.62
CA GLU A 178 -2.01 15.62 -6.02
C GLU A 178 -3.44 15.74 -5.44
N ALA A 179 -3.77 14.89 -4.46
CA ALA A 179 -5.11 14.78 -3.85
C ALA A 179 -6.20 14.23 -4.77
N GLY A 180 -5.83 13.57 -5.86
CA GLY A 180 -6.76 12.81 -6.69
C GLY A 180 -7.29 11.55 -5.99
N MET A 181 -8.27 10.87 -6.60
CA MET A 181 -8.90 9.65 -6.06
C MET A 181 -8.30 8.40 -6.69
N ALA A 182 -8.11 7.35 -5.89
CA ALA A 182 -7.71 6.04 -6.35
C ALA A 182 -8.74 4.96 -5.98
N MET A 183 -9.18 4.20 -6.98
CA MET A 183 -10.06 3.06 -6.84
C MET A 183 -9.38 1.83 -7.44
N VAL A 184 -9.45 0.70 -6.75
CA VAL A 184 -8.77 -0.53 -7.16
C VAL A 184 -9.75 -1.69 -7.09
N GLN A 185 -9.68 -2.59 -8.08
CA GLN A 185 -10.51 -3.79 -8.09
C GLN A 185 -10.15 -4.70 -6.91
N GLN A 186 -11.16 -5.23 -6.25
CA GLN A 186 -10.96 -6.20 -5.19
C GLN A 186 -10.23 -7.44 -5.72
N VAL A 187 -9.20 -7.90 -5.01
CA VAL A 187 -8.32 -9.00 -5.44
C VAL A 187 -9.11 -10.26 -5.78
N GLN A 188 -10.13 -10.60 -4.99
CA GLN A 188 -10.93 -11.82 -5.18
C GLN A 188 -11.82 -11.78 -6.42
N SER A 189 -12.21 -10.59 -6.91
CA SER A 189 -13.01 -10.44 -8.13
C SER A 189 -12.17 -10.22 -9.37
N ALA A 190 -10.86 -9.97 -9.21
CA ALA A 190 -9.95 -9.77 -10.34
C ALA A 190 -9.52 -11.12 -10.93
N LYS A 191 -9.72 -11.31 -12.24
CA LYS A 191 -9.22 -12.50 -12.96
C LYS A 191 -7.70 -12.66 -12.84
N TYR A 192 -6.98 -11.53 -12.86
CA TYR A 192 -5.56 -11.46 -12.53
C TYR A 192 -5.33 -10.40 -11.47
N ALA A 193 -4.83 -10.83 -10.32
CA ALA A 193 -4.72 -9.99 -9.13
C ALA A 193 -3.39 -9.21 -9.01
N GLY A 194 -2.45 -9.34 -9.95
CA GLY A 194 -1.11 -8.73 -9.83
C GLY A 194 -1.16 -7.21 -9.67
N MET A 195 -1.77 -6.53 -10.65
CA MET A 195 -1.92 -5.07 -10.62
C MET A 195 -2.75 -4.59 -9.42
N PRO A 196 -3.96 -5.13 -9.16
CA PRO A 196 -4.73 -4.78 -7.97
C PRO A 196 -3.97 -5.00 -6.65
N SER A 197 -3.30 -6.13 -6.47
CA SER A 197 -2.58 -6.43 -5.21
C SER A 197 -1.43 -5.46 -4.99
N SER A 198 -0.66 -5.16 -6.04
CA SER A 198 0.43 -4.18 -5.98
C SER A 198 -0.09 -2.79 -5.61
N ALA A 199 -1.19 -2.36 -6.22
CA ALA A 199 -1.84 -1.08 -5.93
C ALA A 199 -2.39 -1.01 -4.49
N ILE A 200 -3.05 -2.07 -4.01
CA ILE A 200 -3.59 -2.15 -2.64
C ILE A 200 -2.48 -2.16 -1.59
N ALA A 201 -1.36 -2.85 -1.87
CA ALA A 201 -0.22 -2.93 -0.96
C ALA A 201 0.43 -1.56 -0.66
N THR A 202 0.21 -0.55 -1.51
CA THR A 202 0.61 0.83 -1.20
C THR A 202 -0.11 1.41 0.01
N GLY A 203 -1.29 0.89 0.35
CA GLY A 203 -2.17 1.44 1.39
C GLY A 203 -2.71 2.83 1.06
N LEU A 204 -2.75 3.18 -0.24
CA LEU A 204 -3.20 4.48 -0.75
C LEU A 204 -4.53 4.40 -1.55
N ALA A 205 -5.03 3.21 -1.83
CA ALA A 205 -6.34 3.02 -2.48
C ALA A 205 -7.46 3.52 -1.56
N ASP A 206 -8.34 4.39 -2.07
CA ASP A 206 -9.48 4.90 -1.27
C ASP A 206 -10.65 3.92 -1.27
N TYR A 207 -10.82 3.21 -2.38
CA TYR A 207 -11.85 2.20 -2.56
C TYR A 207 -11.23 0.92 -3.11
N VAL A 208 -11.55 -0.20 -2.46
CA VAL A 208 -11.25 -1.54 -2.93
C VAL A 208 -12.59 -2.26 -3.08
N LEU A 209 -13.06 -2.41 -4.31
CA LEU A 209 -14.43 -2.83 -4.61
C LEU A 209 -14.46 -3.81 -5.81
N PRO A 210 -15.48 -4.67 -5.93
CA PRO A 210 -15.82 -5.33 -7.19
C PRO A 210 -16.08 -4.32 -8.31
N ALA A 211 -15.77 -4.66 -9.57
CA ALA A 211 -15.84 -3.69 -10.68
C ALA A 211 -17.27 -3.19 -10.94
N GLN A 212 -18.28 -4.06 -10.78
CA GLN A 212 -19.70 -3.71 -10.84
C GLN A 212 -20.14 -2.61 -9.86
N ASP A 213 -19.50 -2.53 -8.67
CA ASP A 213 -19.88 -1.55 -7.64
C ASP A 213 -19.19 -0.19 -7.82
N MET A 214 -18.13 -0.16 -8.64
CA MET A 214 -17.30 1.03 -8.84
C MET A 214 -18.05 2.19 -9.51
N ALA A 215 -18.95 1.90 -10.46
CA ALA A 215 -19.68 2.93 -11.19
C ALA A 215 -20.52 3.79 -10.24
N LYS A 216 -21.30 3.14 -9.38
CA LYS A 216 -22.12 3.79 -8.35
C LYS A 216 -21.26 4.65 -7.42
N GLN A 217 -20.12 4.13 -6.99
CA GLN A 217 -19.23 4.87 -6.08
C GLN A 217 -18.56 6.07 -6.75
N LEU A 218 -18.16 5.94 -8.02
CA LEU A 218 -17.62 7.05 -8.83
C LEU A 218 -18.64 8.18 -8.96
N LEU A 219 -19.88 7.85 -9.30
CA LEU A 219 -20.97 8.84 -9.40
C LEU A 219 -21.24 9.53 -8.05
N ALA A 220 -21.18 8.79 -6.94
CA ALA A 220 -21.37 9.35 -5.61
C ALA A 220 -20.25 10.33 -5.25
N TYR A 221 -18.99 9.97 -5.52
CA TYR A 221 -17.82 10.79 -5.23
C TYR A 221 -17.80 12.10 -6.05
N THR A 222 -18.16 12.05 -7.33
CA THR A 222 -18.03 13.21 -8.22
C THR A 222 -19.16 14.23 -8.11
N ARG A 223 -20.27 13.90 -7.46
CA ARG A 223 -21.36 14.86 -7.16
C ARG A 223 -20.86 16.15 -6.49
N GLY A 224 -19.89 16.05 -5.58
CA GLY A 224 -19.30 17.23 -4.91
C GLY A 224 -18.55 18.17 -5.86
N TYR A 225 -17.91 17.62 -6.90
CA TYR A 225 -17.21 18.40 -7.92
C TYR A 225 -18.19 19.06 -8.90
N LEU A 226 -19.21 18.32 -9.34
CA LEU A 226 -20.17 18.76 -10.34
C LEU A 226 -21.17 19.81 -9.83
N THR A 227 -21.45 19.83 -8.52
CA THR A 227 -22.36 20.80 -7.90
C THR A 227 -21.69 22.14 -7.54
N GLY A 228 -20.37 22.29 -7.78
CA GLY A 228 -19.65 23.55 -7.55
C GLY A 228 -19.62 24.02 -6.08
N THR A 229 -19.97 23.17 -5.13
CA THR A 229 -20.09 23.54 -3.70
C THR A 229 -18.74 23.73 -3.00
N GLY A 230 -17.62 23.41 -3.64
CA GLY A 230 -16.27 23.56 -3.10
C GLY A 230 -15.79 25.01 -2.89
N ALA A 231 -16.38 26.00 -3.57
CA ALA A 231 -15.79 27.34 -3.63
C ALA A 231 -16.15 28.31 -2.46
N LYS A 232 -17.13 28.01 -1.59
CA LYS A 232 -17.63 29.03 -0.61
C LYS A 232 -17.91 28.58 0.83
N ARG A 233 -17.47 27.40 1.28
CA ARG A 233 -17.65 26.98 2.69
C ARG A 233 -16.35 27.15 3.46
N SER A 234 -16.20 28.23 4.22
CA SER A 234 -15.10 28.36 5.19
C SER A 234 -15.31 27.32 6.30
N ALA A 235 -14.68 26.17 6.16
CA ALA A 235 -14.63 25.18 7.23
C ALA A 235 -14.05 25.81 8.51
N PRO A 236 -14.48 25.38 9.71
CA PRO A 236 -13.75 25.65 10.93
C PRO A 236 -12.45 24.82 10.94
N MET A 237 -11.55 25.05 9.97
CA MET A 237 -10.31 24.31 9.76
C MET A 237 -9.47 24.28 11.03
N GLN A 238 -9.47 25.37 11.80
CA GLN A 238 -8.80 25.45 13.10
C GLN A 238 -9.28 24.37 14.08
N LYS A 239 -10.58 24.05 14.10
CA LYS A 239 -11.13 22.99 14.96
C LYS A 239 -10.73 21.60 14.47
N ILE A 240 -10.68 21.40 13.15
CA ILE A 240 -10.18 20.15 12.55
C ILE A 240 -8.69 19.97 12.90
N PHE A 241 -7.88 21.02 12.77
CA PHE A 241 -6.46 20.99 13.14
C PHE A 241 -6.25 20.73 14.62
N ALA A 242 -7.08 21.32 15.49
CA ALA A 242 -7.01 21.06 16.92
C ALA A 242 -7.30 19.58 17.25
N LEU A 243 -8.28 18.95 16.59
CA LEU A 243 -8.59 17.52 16.79
C LEU A 243 -7.45 16.62 16.30
N VAL A 244 -6.89 16.90 15.11
CA VAL A 244 -5.73 16.16 14.59
C VAL A 244 -4.54 16.34 15.54
N HIS A 245 -4.26 17.57 15.96
CA HIS A 245 -3.15 17.86 16.88
C HIS A 245 -3.30 17.18 18.23
N GLN A 246 -4.49 17.19 18.81
CA GLN A 246 -4.77 16.55 20.10
C GLN A 246 -4.57 15.03 20.03
N ARG A 247 -4.87 14.40 18.90
CA ARG A 247 -4.75 12.94 18.73
C ARG A 247 -3.35 12.51 18.29
N THR A 248 -2.72 13.23 17.38
CA THR A 248 -1.47 12.79 16.72
C THR A 248 -0.25 13.56 17.19
N GLY A 249 -0.43 14.67 17.92
CA GLY A 249 0.66 15.57 18.31
C GLY A 249 1.18 16.45 17.17
N HIS A 250 0.65 16.35 15.94
CA HIS A 250 1.13 17.11 14.78
C HIS A 250 0.26 18.33 14.49
N ASP A 251 0.87 19.51 14.39
CA ASP A 251 0.17 20.77 14.14
C ASP A 251 0.19 21.13 12.64
N PHE A 252 -0.94 20.92 11.97
CA PHE A 252 -1.13 21.27 10.55
C PHE A 252 -1.59 22.72 10.33
N SER A 253 -1.80 23.52 11.38
CA SER A 253 -2.12 24.95 11.24
C SER A 253 -0.98 25.75 10.60
N LEU A 254 0.25 25.21 10.68
CA LEU A 254 1.46 25.79 10.11
C LEU A 254 1.72 25.33 8.66
N TYR A 255 0.87 24.49 8.10
CA TYR A 255 0.93 24.05 6.70
C TYR A 255 0.14 25.00 5.80
N LYS A 256 0.38 24.94 4.49
CA LYS A 256 -0.38 25.75 3.52
C LYS A 256 -1.85 25.36 3.54
N SER A 257 -2.70 26.32 3.90
CA SER A 257 -4.15 26.14 4.04
C SER A 257 -4.81 25.58 2.79
N SER A 258 -4.36 25.96 1.59
CA SER A 258 -4.90 25.45 0.32
C SER A 258 -4.67 23.95 0.14
N THR A 259 -3.47 23.47 0.44
CA THR A 259 -3.12 22.03 0.36
C THR A 259 -3.93 21.22 1.35
N VAL A 260 -3.96 21.66 2.61
CA VAL A 260 -4.66 20.96 3.68
C VAL A 260 -6.18 20.97 3.45
N ARG A 261 -6.73 22.09 2.96
CA ARG A 261 -8.15 22.21 2.63
C ARG A 261 -8.58 21.22 1.56
N ARG A 262 -7.84 21.10 0.46
CA ARG A 262 -8.15 20.13 -0.62
C ARG A 262 -8.18 18.70 -0.09
N ARG A 263 -7.27 18.34 0.83
CA ARG A 263 -7.25 17.01 1.48
C ARG A 263 -8.45 16.78 2.40
N VAL A 264 -8.86 17.79 3.16
CA VAL A 264 -10.07 17.73 4.00
C VAL A 264 -11.33 17.61 3.14
N GLU A 265 -11.47 18.46 2.12
CA GLU A 265 -12.61 18.42 1.18
C GLU A 265 -12.70 17.08 0.45
N ARG A 266 -11.56 16.48 0.10
CA ARG A 266 -11.50 15.13 -0.44
C ARG A 266 -12.01 14.07 0.54
N ARG A 267 -11.59 14.08 1.81
CA ARG A 267 -12.13 13.16 2.84
C ARG A 267 -13.62 13.35 3.04
N MET A 268 -14.09 14.60 3.00
CA MET A 268 -15.52 14.92 3.01
C MET A 268 -16.26 14.26 1.83
N ASN A 269 -15.72 14.36 0.60
CA ASN A 269 -16.30 13.73 -0.58
C ASN A 269 -16.32 12.20 -0.48
N LEU A 270 -15.30 11.57 0.09
CA LEU A 270 -15.28 10.12 0.33
C LEU A 270 -16.40 9.68 1.29
N HIS A 271 -16.71 10.49 2.29
CA HIS A 271 -17.82 10.27 3.22
C HIS A 271 -19.16 10.81 2.74
N GLN A 272 -19.23 11.40 1.53
CA GLN A 272 -20.42 12.07 1.00
C GLN A 272 -20.95 13.19 1.92
N ILE A 273 -20.05 13.86 2.63
CA ILE A 273 -20.38 14.95 3.56
C ILE A 273 -20.23 16.28 2.84
N GLU A 274 -21.32 17.02 2.67
CA GLU A 274 -21.29 18.30 1.96
C GLU A 274 -20.74 19.46 2.81
N GLY A 275 -20.83 19.35 4.14
CA GLY A 275 -20.57 20.45 5.07
C GLY A 275 -19.38 20.20 6.01
N PRO A 276 -18.46 21.15 6.20
CA PRO A 276 -17.32 20.97 7.10
C PRO A 276 -17.71 20.88 8.58
N VAL A 277 -18.89 21.38 8.97
CA VAL A 277 -19.43 21.21 10.33
C VAL A 277 -19.87 19.76 10.57
N GLN A 278 -20.49 19.13 9.57
CA GLN A 278 -20.86 17.71 9.61
C GLN A 278 -19.60 16.84 9.64
N TYR A 279 -18.56 17.21 8.89
CA TYR A 279 -17.29 16.50 8.92
C TYR A 279 -16.59 16.63 10.28
N LEU A 280 -16.64 17.81 10.91
CA LEU A 280 -16.13 17.98 12.28
C LEU A 280 -16.86 17.08 13.28
N ARG A 281 -18.18 16.86 13.10
CA ARG A 281 -18.94 15.90 13.90
C ARG A 281 -18.50 14.45 13.62
N CYS A 282 -18.35 14.09 12.35
CA CYS A 282 -17.82 12.78 11.95
C CYS A 282 -16.46 12.50 12.59
N LEU A 283 -15.53 13.46 12.59
CA LEU A 283 -14.22 13.33 13.24
C LEU A 283 -14.32 13.11 14.76
N ARG A 284 -15.30 13.72 15.43
CA ARG A 284 -15.52 13.53 16.87
C ARG A 284 -16.12 12.18 17.19
N ASP A 285 -17.07 11.74 16.37
CA ASP A 285 -17.80 10.50 16.57
C ASP A 285 -16.99 9.27 16.10
N ASN A 286 -16.02 9.48 15.18
CA ASN A 286 -15.15 8.44 14.63
C ASN A 286 -13.66 8.81 14.75
N PRO A 287 -12.99 8.43 15.85
CA PRO A 287 -11.58 8.74 16.05
C PRO A 287 -10.65 8.10 15.02
N HIS A 288 -11.05 6.98 14.39
CA HIS A 288 -10.27 6.35 13.32
C HIS A 288 -10.19 7.25 12.08
N GLU A 289 -11.24 8.02 11.77
CA GLU A 289 -11.21 8.99 10.66
C GLU A 289 -10.16 10.08 10.88
N ILE A 290 -9.84 10.42 12.14
CA ILE A 290 -8.75 11.37 12.44
C ILE A 290 -7.40 10.77 12.04
N ASP A 291 -7.17 9.48 12.28
CA ASP A 291 -5.93 8.79 11.88
C ASP A 291 -5.82 8.69 10.36
N VAL A 292 -6.94 8.41 9.68
CA VAL A 292 -6.99 8.37 8.21
C VAL A 292 -6.78 9.76 7.62
N LEU A 293 -7.40 10.80 8.20
CA LEU A 293 -7.17 12.19 7.78
C LEU A 293 -5.71 12.57 8.02
N PHE A 294 -5.12 12.21 9.15
CA PHE A 294 -3.71 12.45 9.41
C PHE A 294 -2.83 11.83 8.32
N LYS A 295 -3.03 10.56 8.01
CA LYS A 295 -2.31 9.89 6.92
C LYS A 295 -2.52 10.56 5.57
N GLU A 296 -3.74 11.02 5.28
CA GLU A 296 -4.07 11.75 4.05
C GLU A 296 -3.37 13.12 3.96
N LEU A 297 -3.07 13.75 5.10
CA LEU A 297 -2.30 15.00 5.16
C LEU A 297 -0.79 14.78 4.97
N LEU A 298 -0.28 13.56 5.18
CA LEU A 298 1.09 13.18 4.89
C LEU A 298 1.24 12.86 3.40
N ILE A 299 2.02 13.67 2.68
CA ILE A 299 2.25 13.47 1.25
C ILE A 299 3.55 12.67 1.09
N GLY A 300 3.44 11.35 0.99
CA GLY A 300 4.57 10.40 0.93
C GLY A 300 4.97 9.94 -0.48
N VAL A 301 4.76 10.74 -1.52
CA VAL A 301 5.03 10.34 -2.91
C VAL A 301 6.44 10.74 -3.32
N THR A 302 7.26 9.75 -3.64
CA THR A 302 8.65 9.91 -4.10
C THR A 302 9.02 8.81 -5.10
N ASN A 303 10.14 9.00 -5.79
CA ASN A 303 10.72 8.07 -6.75
C ASN A 303 12.25 8.20 -6.75
N PHE A 304 12.96 7.16 -7.21
CA PHE A 304 14.41 7.18 -7.31
C PHE A 304 14.87 8.27 -8.27
N PHE A 305 15.95 8.95 -7.91
CA PHE A 305 16.59 10.01 -8.70
C PHE A 305 15.60 11.07 -9.21
N ARG A 306 14.61 11.42 -8.38
CA ARG A 306 13.60 12.44 -8.71
C ARG A 306 14.25 13.73 -9.21
N ASP A 307 13.89 14.17 -10.40
CA ASP A 307 14.64 15.17 -11.20
C ASP A 307 16.09 14.69 -11.47
N PRO A 308 16.32 13.78 -12.43
CA PRO A 308 17.63 13.14 -12.64
C PRO A 308 18.78 14.13 -12.82
N GLU A 309 18.55 15.22 -13.55
CA GLU A 309 19.54 16.26 -13.78
C GLU A 309 19.91 17.04 -12.51
N ALA A 310 19.06 17.02 -11.48
CA ALA A 310 19.37 17.56 -10.17
C ALA A 310 20.39 16.67 -9.43
N PHE A 311 20.24 15.34 -9.53
CA PHE A 311 21.21 14.38 -8.98
C PHE A 311 22.53 14.40 -9.76
N ASP A 312 22.49 14.64 -11.08
CA ASP A 312 23.72 14.85 -11.87
C ASP A 312 24.48 16.08 -11.39
N SER A 313 23.77 17.19 -11.12
CA SER A 313 24.37 18.40 -10.55
C SER A 313 24.92 18.16 -9.14
N LEU A 314 24.15 17.47 -8.29
CA LEU A 314 24.58 17.09 -6.94
C LEU A 314 25.86 16.23 -6.97
N GLY A 315 25.93 15.25 -7.88
CA GLY A 315 27.11 14.40 -8.05
C GLY A 315 28.34 15.22 -8.42
N LYS A 316 28.23 16.05 -9.45
CA LYS A 316 29.34 16.85 -9.99
C LYS A 316 29.82 17.95 -9.05
N LEU A 317 28.89 18.68 -8.44
CA LEU A 317 29.22 19.90 -7.68
C LEU A 317 29.41 19.63 -6.19
N VAL A 318 28.74 18.62 -5.62
CA VAL A 318 28.74 18.38 -4.17
C VAL A 318 29.51 17.12 -3.82
N MET A 319 29.20 15.99 -4.45
CA MET A 319 29.84 14.72 -4.06
C MET A 319 31.35 14.74 -4.34
N SER A 320 31.77 15.24 -5.51
CA SER A 320 33.19 15.44 -5.83
C SER A 320 33.90 16.36 -4.82
N GLU A 321 33.30 17.52 -4.50
CA GLU A 321 33.91 18.47 -3.56
C GLU A 321 34.01 17.91 -2.14
N LEU A 322 33.02 17.15 -1.68
CA LEU A 322 33.06 16.48 -0.38
C LEU A 322 34.19 15.43 -0.31
N LEU A 323 34.45 14.73 -1.41
CA LEU A 323 35.57 13.80 -1.50
C LEU A 323 36.92 14.53 -1.52
N GLU A 324 37.05 15.65 -2.22
CA GLU A 324 38.31 16.42 -2.25
C GLU A 324 38.61 17.13 -0.93
N SER A 325 37.60 17.74 -0.31
CA SER A 325 37.79 18.66 0.84
C SER A 325 37.82 17.97 2.21
N ARG A 326 37.32 16.73 2.31
CA ARG A 326 37.28 15.98 3.58
C ARG A 326 38.41 14.96 3.65
N ALA A 327 38.94 14.73 4.86
CA ALA A 327 39.93 13.69 5.08
C ALA A 327 39.34 12.28 4.83
N VAL A 328 40.17 11.31 4.46
CA VAL A 328 39.74 9.92 4.19
C VAL A 328 39.06 9.28 5.40
N ALA A 329 39.55 9.58 6.62
CA ALA A 329 38.98 9.06 7.86
C ALA A 329 37.65 9.75 8.28
N HIS A 330 37.24 10.83 7.60
CA HIS A 330 36.02 11.56 7.94
C HIS A 330 34.78 10.75 7.57
N THR A 331 33.87 10.58 8.53
CA THR A 331 32.55 10.01 8.26
C THR A 331 31.65 11.05 7.60
N MET A 332 31.30 10.82 6.34
CA MET A 332 30.35 11.67 5.62
C MET A 332 28.94 11.44 6.15
N ARG A 333 28.30 12.51 6.62
CA ARG A 333 26.98 12.43 7.28
C ARG A 333 25.93 13.21 6.50
N PHE A 334 24.93 12.51 5.99
CA PHE A 334 23.85 13.11 5.19
C PHE A 334 22.51 12.98 5.91
N TRP A 335 21.59 13.91 5.71
CA TRP A 335 20.24 13.84 6.27
C TRP A 335 19.18 14.15 5.22
N VAL A 336 18.16 13.30 5.14
CA VAL A 336 17.00 13.45 4.27
C VAL A 336 15.74 13.56 5.14
N PRO A 337 15.36 14.77 5.58
CA PRO A 337 14.07 15.01 6.25
C PRO A 337 12.91 14.90 5.25
N GLY A 338 11.84 14.18 5.63
CA GLY A 338 10.73 13.85 4.74
C GLY A 338 11.09 12.77 3.72
N CYS A 339 11.79 11.71 4.15
CA CYS A 339 12.34 10.70 3.24
C CYS A 339 11.28 9.78 2.59
N ALA A 340 10.02 9.84 3.03
CA ALA A 340 8.95 8.95 2.61
C ALA A 340 9.40 7.47 2.65
N SER A 341 9.19 6.72 1.56
CA SER A 341 9.58 5.30 1.45
C SER A 341 11.06 5.06 1.18
N GLY A 342 11.92 6.09 1.25
CA GLY A 342 13.38 5.94 1.27
C GLY A 342 14.08 6.09 -0.08
N GLU A 343 13.36 6.28 -1.19
CA GLU A 343 13.93 6.36 -2.53
C GLU A 343 15.04 7.43 -2.65
N GLU A 344 14.86 8.63 -2.09
CA GLU A 344 15.88 9.69 -2.13
C GLU A 344 17.12 9.36 -1.28
N VAL A 345 16.93 8.70 -0.13
CA VAL A 345 18.04 8.24 0.73
C VAL A 345 18.94 7.27 -0.03
N PHE A 346 18.33 6.30 -0.72
CA PHE A 346 19.07 5.33 -1.51
C PHE A 346 19.66 5.92 -2.79
N SER A 347 19.01 6.89 -3.43
CA SER A 347 19.62 7.63 -4.55
C SER A 347 20.88 8.39 -4.13
N ILE A 348 20.88 9.02 -2.96
CA ILE A 348 22.08 9.67 -2.41
C ILE A 348 23.16 8.64 -2.06
N ALA A 349 22.78 7.49 -1.48
CA ALA A 349 23.70 6.41 -1.15
C ALA A 349 24.40 5.85 -2.40
N ILE A 350 23.63 5.58 -3.45
CA ILE A 350 24.16 5.13 -4.75
C ILE A 350 25.09 6.20 -5.34
N LEU A 351 24.66 7.47 -5.34
CA LEU A 351 25.42 8.56 -5.93
C LEU A 351 26.79 8.77 -5.25
N ILE A 352 26.86 8.67 -3.91
CA ILE A 352 28.15 8.79 -3.21
C ILE A 352 29.03 7.54 -3.41
N CYS A 353 28.44 6.35 -3.54
CA CYS A 353 29.20 5.14 -3.92
C CYS A 353 29.85 5.30 -5.30
N GLU A 354 29.08 5.73 -6.30
CA GLU A 354 29.60 6.00 -7.66
C GLU A 354 30.74 7.03 -7.63
N ALA A 355 30.60 8.10 -6.84
CA ALA A 355 31.64 9.12 -6.69
C ALA A 355 32.90 8.58 -6.00
N MET A 356 32.75 7.75 -4.96
CA MET A 356 33.87 7.11 -4.25
C MET A 356 34.65 6.13 -5.14
N GLU A 357 33.94 5.34 -5.95
CA GLU A 357 34.55 4.43 -6.93
C GLU A 357 35.31 5.19 -8.01
N ALA A 358 34.71 6.25 -8.57
CA ALA A 358 35.36 7.09 -9.58
C ALA A 358 36.64 7.76 -9.06
N ALA A 359 36.66 8.12 -7.77
CA ALA A 359 37.83 8.67 -7.09
C ALA A 359 38.78 7.60 -6.49
N ASN A 360 38.48 6.31 -6.67
CA ASN A 360 39.21 5.17 -6.11
C ASN A 360 39.53 5.32 -4.61
N THR A 361 38.53 5.77 -3.83
CA THR A 361 38.63 5.99 -2.38
C THR A 361 37.48 5.28 -1.67
N HIS A 362 37.70 4.89 -0.42
CA HIS A 362 36.62 4.39 0.43
C HIS A 362 36.54 5.21 1.71
N ARG A 363 35.32 5.65 2.08
CA ARG A 363 35.07 6.47 3.27
C ARG A 363 33.82 6.00 3.99
N PRO A 364 33.77 6.09 5.33
CA PRO A 364 32.55 5.75 6.06
C PRO A 364 31.44 6.77 5.75
N VAL A 365 30.24 6.28 5.47
CA VAL A 365 29.06 7.10 5.16
C VAL A 365 27.91 6.73 6.10
N GLN A 366 27.20 7.76 6.58
CA GLN A 366 25.95 7.60 7.34
C GLN A 366 24.89 8.53 6.77
N ILE A 367 23.75 7.97 6.37
CA ILE A 367 22.62 8.71 5.81
C ILE A 367 21.42 8.54 6.72
N PHE A 368 20.95 9.63 7.31
CA PHE A 368 19.76 9.66 8.14
C PHE A 368 18.54 9.92 7.25
N GLY A 369 17.61 8.98 7.21
CA GLY A 369 16.29 9.15 6.57
C GLY A 369 15.21 9.30 7.62
N THR A 370 14.50 10.42 7.63
CA THR A 370 13.46 10.65 8.65
C THR A 370 12.15 11.11 8.07
N ASP A 371 11.04 10.63 8.63
CA ASP A 371 9.69 10.98 8.18
C ASP A 371 8.70 10.98 9.36
N LEU A 372 7.55 11.63 9.16
CA LEU A 372 6.44 11.61 10.11
C LEU A 372 5.64 10.31 10.02
N ASP A 373 5.62 9.63 8.86
CA ASP A 373 4.85 8.40 8.65
C ASP A 373 5.63 7.14 9.08
N PRO A 374 5.22 6.44 10.16
CA PRO A 374 5.86 5.20 10.57
C PRO A 374 5.75 4.08 9.52
N ALA A 375 4.71 4.07 8.68
CA ALA A 375 4.55 3.09 7.62
C ALA A 375 5.57 3.31 6.49
N ALA A 376 5.81 4.57 6.11
CA ALA A 376 6.84 4.94 5.14
C ALA A 376 8.24 4.54 5.64
N ILE A 377 8.54 4.79 6.93
CA ILE A 377 9.80 4.37 7.56
C ILE A 377 9.97 2.84 7.56
N ARG A 378 8.90 2.07 7.81
CA ARG A 378 8.97 0.60 7.71
C ARG A 378 9.27 0.15 6.27
N ALA A 379 8.62 0.76 5.28
CA ALA A 379 8.88 0.47 3.87
C ALA A 379 10.34 0.78 3.49
N ALA A 380 10.85 1.95 3.89
CA ALA A 380 12.21 2.38 3.65
C ALA A 380 13.25 1.42 4.27
N ARG A 381 13.02 0.96 5.50
CA ARG A 381 13.85 -0.06 6.16
C ARG A 381 13.83 -1.39 5.41
N GLY A 382 12.67 -1.78 4.87
CA GLY A 382 12.52 -2.99 4.06
C GLY A 382 13.30 -2.93 2.75
N GLY A 383 13.41 -1.74 2.16
CA GLY A 383 14.19 -1.49 0.95
C GLY A 383 13.70 -2.26 -0.29
N GLN A 384 12.41 -2.63 -0.31
CA GLN A 384 11.76 -3.37 -1.39
C GLN A 384 10.83 -2.45 -2.17
N TYR A 385 10.97 -2.42 -3.48
CA TYR A 385 10.28 -1.51 -4.38
C TYR A 385 9.63 -2.26 -5.55
N PRO A 386 8.46 -1.83 -6.05
CA PRO A 386 7.79 -2.49 -7.17
C PRO A 386 8.67 -2.55 -8.43
N VAL A 387 8.44 -3.53 -9.30
CA VAL A 387 9.14 -3.68 -10.59
C VAL A 387 9.17 -2.37 -11.39
N GLY A 388 8.08 -1.61 -11.35
CA GLY A 388 7.96 -0.37 -12.11
C GLY A 388 8.99 0.70 -11.75
N THR A 389 9.61 0.59 -10.56
CA THR A 389 10.69 1.49 -10.11
C THR A 389 11.90 1.47 -11.05
N ALA A 390 12.09 0.39 -11.81
CA ALA A 390 13.15 0.29 -12.80
C ALA A 390 13.10 1.36 -13.89
N VAL A 391 11.94 2.00 -14.12
CA VAL A 391 11.82 3.10 -15.10
C VAL A 391 12.57 4.35 -14.64
N ASP A 392 12.66 4.56 -13.33
CA ASP A 392 13.26 5.75 -12.74
C ASP A 392 14.77 5.54 -12.42
N VAL A 393 15.34 4.37 -12.78
CA VAL A 393 16.73 3.97 -12.47
C VAL A 393 17.43 3.47 -13.73
N SER A 394 18.72 3.78 -13.93
CA SER A 394 19.48 3.25 -15.06
C SER A 394 19.70 1.74 -14.95
N ALA A 395 19.81 1.03 -16.08
CA ALA A 395 20.07 -0.42 -16.09
C ALA A 395 21.37 -0.79 -15.35
N GLU A 396 22.43 0.02 -15.52
CA GLU A 396 23.69 -0.15 -14.80
C GLU A 396 23.48 -0.06 -13.28
N ARG A 397 22.73 0.94 -12.80
CA ARG A 397 22.42 1.06 -11.37
C ARG A 397 21.56 -0.09 -10.85
N LEU A 398 20.59 -0.56 -11.65
CA LEU A 398 19.74 -1.70 -11.29
C LEU A 398 20.57 -2.98 -11.11
N GLU A 399 21.45 -3.27 -12.07
CA GLU A 399 22.32 -4.44 -12.00
C GLU A 399 23.29 -4.38 -10.82
N ARG A 400 23.84 -3.19 -10.55
CA ARG A 400 24.89 -3.02 -9.54
C ARG A 400 24.35 -2.91 -8.11
N TYR A 401 23.24 -2.21 -7.90
CA TYR A 401 22.77 -1.79 -6.56
C TYR A 401 21.46 -2.43 -6.12
N PHE A 402 20.81 -3.22 -6.97
CA PHE A 402 19.54 -3.88 -6.66
C PHE A 402 19.64 -5.39 -6.88
N VAL A 403 18.82 -6.13 -6.13
CA VAL A 403 18.56 -7.56 -6.33
C VAL A 403 17.15 -7.70 -6.87
N ARG A 404 17.03 -8.39 -8.01
CA ARG A 404 15.73 -8.69 -8.61
C ARG A 404 15.03 -9.79 -7.81
N GLU A 405 13.80 -9.54 -7.39
CA GLU A 405 12.87 -10.51 -6.83
C GLU A 405 11.65 -10.64 -7.78
N ASP A 406 10.84 -11.71 -7.64
CA ASP A 406 9.75 -12.05 -8.58
C ASP A 406 8.91 -10.84 -9.03
N SER A 407 8.41 -10.06 -8.07
CA SER A 407 7.56 -8.89 -8.31
C SER A 407 8.14 -7.58 -7.77
N ALA A 408 9.43 -7.53 -7.45
CA ALA A 408 10.05 -6.37 -6.81
C ALA A 408 11.55 -6.25 -7.11
N TYR A 409 12.12 -5.10 -6.76
CA TYR A 409 13.55 -4.91 -6.60
C TYR A 409 13.85 -4.62 -5.14
N ARG A 410 14.89 -5.23 -4.61
CA ARG A 410 15.41 -4.92 -3.28
C ARG A 410 16.74 -4.21 -3.38
N ILE A 411 16.94 -3.14 -2.61
CA ILE A 411 18.26 -2.50 -2.50
C ILE A 411 19.24 -3.48 -1.84
N ARG A 412 20.45 -3.61 -2.41
CA ARG A 412 21.50 -4.46 -1.84
C ARG A 412 21.86 -4.05 -0.41
N GLU A 413 22.33 -5.03 0.35
CA GLU A 413 22.57 -4.86 1.78
C GLU A 413 23.70 -3.87 2.09
N ASP A 414 24.73 -3.81 1.25
CA ASP A 414 25.84 -2.85 1.33
C ASP A 414 25.36 -1.39 1.29
N ILE A 415 24.47 -1.06 0.35
CA ILE A 415 23.83 0.26 0.26
C ILE A 415 22.89 0.50 1.45
N ARG A 416 22.13 -0.53 1.87
CA ARG A 416 21.20 -0.41 3.02
C ARG A 416 21.91 -0.12 4.33
N LYS A 417 23.10 -0.67 4.54
CA LYS A 417 23.92 -0.46 5.76
C LYS A 417 24.36 1.00 5.94
N MET A 418 24.37 1.80 4.87
CA MET A 418 24.67 3.23 4.94
C MET A 418 23.50 4.06 5.53
N ALA A 419 22.27 3.53 5.50
CA ALA A 419 21.06 4.26 5.82
C ALA A 419 20.51 3.93 7.21
N ILE A 420 20.14 4.97 7.96
CA ILE A 420 19.52 4.89 9.28
C ILE A 420 18.16 5.59 9.20
N PHE A 421 17.08 4.84 9.40
CA PHE A 421 15.72 5.37 9.31
C PHE A 421 15.06 5.56 10.67
N ALA A 422 14.43 6.70 10.91
CA ALA A 422 13.72 7.00 12.15
C ALA A 422 12.45 7.83 11.92
N VAL A 423 11.43 7.64 12.75
CA VAL A 423 10.27 8.55 12.79
C VAL A 423 10.72 9.83 13.48
N GLN A 424 10.58 10.97 12.83
CA GLN A 424 10.99 12.27 13.37
C GLN A 424 10.14 13.41 12.82
N ASN A 425 9.75 14.32 13.69
CA ASN A 425 9.17 15.60 13.35
C ASN A 425 10.24 16.69 13.28
N VAL A 426 10.61 17.08 12.06
CA VAL A 426 11.64 18.12 11.78
C VAL A 426 11.36 19.48 12.46
N ILE A 427 10.11 19.73 12.87
CA ILE A 427 9.68 20.98 13.50
C ILE A 427 9.89 20.96 15.02
N LYS A 428 9.72 19.78 15.65
CA LYS A 428 9.67 19.62 17.10
C LYS A 428 10.92 18.97 17.67
N ASP A 429 11.44 17.97 16.95
CA ASP A 429 12.51 17.13 17.43
C ASP A 429 13.88 17.78 17.15
N PRO A 430 14.90 17.51 17.98
CA PRO A 430 16.22 18.07 17.77
C PRO A 430 16.82 17.56 16.44
N PRO A 431 17.47 18.43 15.64
CA PRO A 431 18.09 18.02 14.39
C PRO A 431 19.35 17.17 14.65
N PHE A 432 19.74 16.38 13.65
CA PHE A 432 21.10 15.84 13.62
C PHE A 432 22.11 16.96 13.46
N ALA A 433 23.27 16.85 14.12
CA ALA A 433 24.33 17.85 14.03
C ALA A 433 25.51 17.35 13.20
N LYS A 434 26.34 18.30 12.75
CA LYS A 434 27.60 18.06 12.05
C LYS A 434 27.41 17.28 10.73
N LEU A 435 26.41 17.65 9.96
CA LEU A 435 26.08 17.08 8.65
C LEU A 435 26.91 17.72 7.53
N ASP A 436 27.26 16.93 6.52
CA ASP A 436 27.91 17.40 5.29
C ASP A 436 26.88 17.78 4.21
N LEU A 437 25.72 17.12 4.19
CA LEU A 437 24.62 17.39 3.27
C LEU A 437 23.27 17.23 3.97
N ILE A 438 22.35 18.17 3.72
CA ILE A 438 20.91 18.01 4.00
C ILE A 438 20.18 18.03 2.66
N SER A 439 19.42 16.98 2.35
CA SER A 439 18.49 16.94 1.21
C SER A 439 17.06 17.08 1.72
N CYS A 440 16.51 18.29 1.63
CA CYS A 440 15.16 18.61 2.09
C CYS A 440 14.30 18.98 0.87
N ARG A 441 13.99 18.00 0.03
CA ARG A 441 13.30 18.22 -1.25
C ARG A 441 11.82 17.95 -1.15
N ASN A 442 11.04 18.81 -1.79
CA ASN A 442 9.57 18.68 -1.90
C ASN A 442 8.86 18.62 -0.54
N LEU A 443 9.48 19.11 0.54
CA LEU A 443 8.89 19.19 1.88
C LEU A 443 8.47 20.62 2.22
N LEU A 444 9.36 21.59 2.00
CA LEU A 444 9.14 23.01 2.31
C LEU A 444 7.97 23.57 1.51
N GLY A 445 7.73 23.03 0.31
CA GLY A 445 6.59 23.36 -0.55
C GLY A 445 5.23 23.28 0.14
N TYR A 446 5.07 22.44 1.17
CA TYR A 446 3.83 22.27 1.93
C TYR A 446 3.71 23.16 3.17
N LEU A 447 4.81 23.75 3.61
CA LEU A 447 4.88 24.54 4.83
C LEU A 447 4.55 26.00 4.54
N ASN A 448 3.98 26.69 5.52
CA ASN A 448 3.77 28.14 5.41
C ASN A 448 5.13 28.89 5.55
N VAL A 449 5.12 30.18 5.21
CA VAL A 449 6.34 31.02 5.23
C VAL A 449 6.95 31.12 6.62
N ASN A 450 6.13 31.15 7.69
CA ASN A 450 6.62 31.25 9.06
C ASN A 450 7.39 30.00 9.47
N LEU A 451 6.91 28.82 9.09
CA LEU A 451 7.56 27.57 9.39
C LEU A 451 8.84 27.36 8.58
N GLN A 452 8.83 27.75 7.29
CA GLN A 452 10.06 27.78 6.48
C GLN A 452 11.13 28.69 7.10
N LYS A 453 10.74 29.87 7.62
CA LYS A 453 11.64 30.80 8.33
C LYS A 453 12.22 30.23 9.62
N ARG A 454 11.55 29.25 10.25
CA ARG A 454 12.07 28.55 11.43
C ARG A 454 13.02 27.42 11.05
N LEU A 455 12.73 26.67 9.98
CA LEU A 455 13.50 25.48 9.61
C LEU A 455 14.86 25.79 8.96
N LEU A 456 14.96 26.81 8.11
CA LEU A 456 16.22 27.15 7.43
C LEU A 456 17.37 27.47 8.42
N PRO A 457 17.15 28.25 9.50
CA PRO A 457 18.08 28.37 10.63
C PRO A 457 18.54 27.03 11.24
N VAL A 458 17.60 26.10 11.45
CA VAL A 458 17.89 24.79 12.03
C VAL A 458 18.77 23.97 11.09
N PHE A 459 18.52 24.02 9.77
CA PHE A 459 19.38 23.38 8.79
C PHE A 459 20.78 24.01 8.73
N HIS A 460 20.90 25.34 8.85
CA HIS A 460 22.20 26.01 8.93
C HIS A 460 22.99 25.55 10.16
N TYR A 461 22.33 25.41 11.31
CA TYR A 461 22.93 24.90 12.55
C TYR A 461 23.37 23.43 12.43
N ALA A 462 22.54 22.60 11.79
CA ALA A 462 22.80 21.18 11.61
C ALA A 462 23.99 20.90 10.67
N LEU A 463 24.21 21.76 9.69
CA LEU A 463 25.29 21.64 8.71
C LEU A 463 26.66 22.03 9.30
N ARG A 464 27.71 21.31 8.87
CA ARG A 464 29.11 21.69 9.07
C ARG A 464 29.45 22.94 8.27
N PRO A 465 30.51 23.67 8.64
CA PRO A 465 31.03 24.74 7.80
C PRO A 465 31.40 24.19 6.42
N GLY A 466 30.98 24.88 5.37
CA GLY A 466 31.06 24.40 3.98
C GLY A 466 30.13 23.24 3.61
N GLY A 467 29.23 22.81 4.52
CA GLY A 467 28.22 21.78 4.21
C GLY A 467 27.14 22.30 3.25
N PHE A 468 26.38 21.37 2.66
CA PHE A 468 25.44 21.67 1.58
C PHE A 468 23.98 21.45 1.96
N LEU A 469 23.11 22.29 1.40
CA LEU A 469 21.66 22.16 1.46
C LEU A 469 21.12 21.98 0.04
N PHE A 470 20.40 20.88 -0.18
CA PHE A 470 19.75 20.55 -1.44
C PHE A 470 18.23 20.61 -1.28
N LEU A 471 17.57 21.48 -2.06
CA LEU A 471 16.12 21.70 -2.01
C LEU A 471 15.45 21.29 -3.33
N GLY A 472 14.11 21.16 -3.31
CA GLY A 472 13.32 20.90 -4.51
C GLY A 472 13.25 22.11 -5.44
N ARG A 473 12.98 21.88 -6.73
CA ARG A 473 13.00 22.92 -7.78
C ARG A 473 12.14 24.16 -7.49
N SER A 474 10.97 23.96 -6.86
CA SER A 474 10.02 25.02 -6.51
C SER A 474 10.28 25.65 -5.14
N GLU A 475 11.32 25.22 -4.44
CA GLU A 475 11.65 25.64 -3.08
C GLU A 475 12.80 26.66 -3.09
N THR A 476 12.90 27.45 -2.02
CA THR A 476 13.86 28.55 -1.94
C THR A 476 14.29 28.80 -0.51
N ILE A 477 15.53 29.26 -0.34
CA ILE A 477 16.06 29.79 0.92
C ILE A 477 15.48 31.17 1.28
N GLY A 478 14.62 31.75 0.42
CA GLY A 478 13.96 33.03 0.68
C GLY A 478 14.94 34.16 0.97
N SER A 479 14.79 34.81 2.12
CA SER A 479 15.65 35.91 2.57
C SER A 479 16.96 35.46 3.24
N PHE A 480 17.21 34.16 3.41
CA PHE A 480 18.39 33.64 4.14
C PHE A 480 19.66 33.55 3.28
N ARG A 481 19.87 34.52 2.37
CA ARG A 481 21.08 34.61 1.52
C ARG A 481 22.36 34.88 2.32
N ASP A 482 22.20 35.40 3.54
CA ASP A 482 23.32 35.61 4.46
C ASP A 482 23.81 34.28 5.09
N LEU A 483 22.92 33.29 5.21
CA LEU A 483 23.24 31.97 5.78
C LEU A 483 23.72 30.98 4.72
N PHE A 484 23.23 31.13 3.49
CA PHE A 484 23.44 30.19 2.40
C PHE A 484 23.91 30.88 1.13
N GLU A 485 25.00 30.39 0.57
CA GLU A 485 25.50 30.73 -0.76
C GLU A 485 24.86 29.83 -1.81
N THR A 486 24.49 30.36 -2.97
CA THR A 486 23.95 29.56 -4.07
C THR A 486 25.08 28.90 -4.85
N VAL A 487 25.07 27.57 -4.93
CA VAL A 487 26.00 26.76 -5.75
C VAL A 487 25.36 26.44 -7.10
N ASP A 488 24.09 26.02 -7.09
CA ASP A 488 23.30 25.81 -8.31
C ASP A 488 21.91 26.44 -8.14
N SER A 489 21.63 27.51 -8.90
CA SER A 489 20.35 28.21 -8.84
C SER A 489 19.20 27.46 -9.51
N LYS A 490 19.50 26.62 -10.52
CA LYS A 490 18.51 25.84 -11.29
C LYS A 490 17.99 24.69 -10.43
N TRP A 491 18.91 23.95 -9.80
CA TRP A 491 18.60 22.76 -8.99
C TRP A 491 18.62 23.01 -7.48
N LYS A 492 18.70 24.28 -7.06
CA LYS A 492 18.54 24.71 -5.65
C LYS A 492 19.52 24.01 -4.70
N ILE A 493 20.79 24.02 -5.09
CA ILE A 493 21.90 23.57 -4.24
C ILE A 493 22.56 24.80 -3.63
N PHE A 494 22.73 24.77 -2.32
CA PHE A 494 23.29 25.87 -1.54
C PHE A 494 24.42 25.39 -0.62
N ARG A 495 25.43 26.23 -0.40
CA ARG A 495 26.52 26.00 0.56
C ARG A 495 26.31 26.84 1.80
N ARG A 496 26.55 26.27 2.98
CA ARG A 496 26.51 27.00 4.24
C ARG A 496 27.65 28.03 4.29
N ARG A 497 27.31 29.30 4.56
CA ARG A 497 28.29 30.38 4.79
C ARG A 497 28.82 30.36 6.22
N GLU A 498 30.12 30.64 6.35
CA GLU A 498 30.78 30.94 7.62
C GLU A 498 30.57 32.42 8.01
N GLY A 499 30.63 32.74 9.31
CA GLY A 499 30.73 34.13 9.78
C GLY A 499 29.45 34.82 10.24
N VAL A 500 28.25 34.23 10.06
CA VAL A 500 27.05 34.72 10.76
C VAL A 500 27.05 34.11 12.17
N SER A 501 27.41 34.91 13.17
CA SER A 501 27.50 34.47 14.57
C SER A 501 26.20 33.77 15.02
N PRO A 502 26.29 32.60 15.68
CA PRO A 502 25.17 31.96 16.37
C PRO A 502 24.46 32.91 17.33
N ALA A 503 25.11 34.01 17.75
CA ALA A 503 24.54 35.01 18.65
C ALA A 503 23.42 35.86 18.04
N ARG A 504 23.33 36.01 16.70
CA ARG A 504 22.12 36.57 16.05
C ARG A 504 21.00 35.52 15.87
N LEU A 505 21.37 34.26 15.97
CA LEU A 505 20.56 33.06 15.83
C LEU A 505 20.21 32.42 17.18
N ALA A 506 20.30 33.19 18.28
CA ALA A 506 19.72 32.84 19.58
C ALA A 506 18.18 32.84 19.48
N MET A 507 17.63 32.00 18.59
CA MET A 507 16.37 31.35 18.83
C MET A 507 16.60 30.33 19.94
N GLU A 508 15.73 30.43 20.93
CA GLU A 508 15.55 29.55 22.07
C GLU A 508 15.63 28.07 21.66
N LEU A 509 16.80 27.46 21.79
CA LEU A 509 16.98 26.01 21.82
C LEU A 509 16.91 25.57 23.30
N PRO A 510 15.98 24.67 23.70
CA PRO A 510 15.75 24.31 25.10
C PRO A 510 16.99 23.78 25.86
N ALA A 511 17.94 23.16 25.15
CA ALA A 511 19.05 22.44 25.77
C ALA A 511 20.24 23.32 26.21
N GLN A 512 20.31 24.59 25.78
CA GLN A 512 21.50 25.42 26.02
C GLN A 512 21.50 26.19 27.36
N ARG A 513 20.35 26.32 28.03
CA ARG A 513 20.29 26.95 29.37
C ARG A 513 20.98 26.12 30.46
N LEU A 514 20.86 24.79 30.40
CA LEU A 514 21.35 23.93 31.48
C LEU A 514 22.88 23.91 31.63
N ARG A 515 23.63 24.18 30.55
CA ARG A 515 25.10 24.11 30.55
C ARG A 515 25.79 25.38 31.06
N ALA A 516 25.19 26.55 30.89
CA ALA A 516 25.79 27.81 31.31
C ALA A 516 25.62 28.06 32.82
N GLU A 517 24.53 27.58 33.42
CA GLU A 517 24.26 27.74 34.86
C GLU A 517 25.06 26.78 35.75
N LEU A 518 25.59 25.69 35.20
CA LEU A 518 26.42 24.71 35.94
C LEU A 518 27.91 25.06 36.00
N ALA A 519 28.38 26.11 35.30
CA ALA A 519 29.81 26.40 35.11
C ALA A 519 30.33 27.66 35.82
N GLY A 520 29.53 28.30 36.69
CA GLY A 520 29.96 29.48 37.46
C GLY A 520 30.26 29.13 38.92
N ASP A 521 31.55 28.98 39.26
CA ASP A 521 32.03 28.85 40.64
C ASP A 521 31.64 30.07 41.49
N VAL A 522 30.96 29.83 42.61
CA VAL A 522 30.53 30.85 43.58
C VAL A 522 31.59 31.00 44.68
N LYS A 523 32.13 32.21 44.87
CA LYS A 523 32.70 32.67 46.15
C LYS A 523 31.72 33.62 46.84
N PRO A 524 31.49 33.52 48.17
CA PRO A 524 30.43 34.27 48.83
C PRO A 524 30.94 35.58 49.43
N ALA A 525 30.17 36.67 49.28
CA ALA A 525 30.16 37.77 50.25
C ALA A 525 28.87 38.63 50.17
N VAL A 526 28.06 38.49 51.22
CA VAL A 526 27.31 39.49 52.01
C VAL A 526 26.31 40.45 51.33
N LEU A 527 25.06 40.35 51.79
CA LEU A 527 23.89 41.22 51.51
C LEU A 527 23.88 42.52 52.34
N ALA A 528 23.35 43.58 51.74
CA ALA A 528 22.58 44.63 52.41
C ALA A 528 21.30 44.94 51.59
N PRO A 529 20.18 45.37 52.22
CA PRO A 529 18.84 45.20 51.67
C PRO A 529 18.39 46.37 50.77
N ARG A 530 17.67 46.04 49.68
CA ARG A 530 16.86 47.00 48.90
C ARG A 530 15.46 46.43 48.61
N GLU A 531 14.50 47.35 48.62
CA GLU A 531 13.04 47.24 48.49
C GLU A 531 12.49 46.40 47.32
N PRO A 532 11.22 45.94 47.38
CA PRO A 532 10.73 44.81 46.60
C PRO A 532 10.58 45.14 45.11
N ASN A 533 11.42 44.50 44.29
CA ASN A 533 11.37 44.56 42.83
C ASN A 533 10.24 43.65 42.32
N PHE A 534 9.42 44.16 41.38
CA PHE A 534 8.37 43.42 40.64
C PHE A 534 8.90 42.12 40.00
N GLY A 535 10.20 42.04 39.71
CA GLY A 535 10.87 40.82 39.25
C GLY A 535 10.73 39.63 40.20
N SER A 536 10.69 39.86 41.52
CA SER A 536 10.61 38.77 42.52
C SER A 536 9.27 38.03 42.54
N ILE A 537 8.21 38.64 42.01
CA ILE A 537 6.88 38.03 41.85
C ILE A 537 6.85 37.20 40.56
N VAL A 538 7.46 37.73 39.49
CA VAL A 538 7.60 37.03 38.20
C VAL A 538 8.50 35.81 38.34
N ASP A 539 9.62 35.92 39.06
CA ASP A 539 10.53 34.80 39.35
C ASP A 539 9.83 33.71 40.18
N ARG A 540 8.98 34.08 41.15
CA ARG A 540 8.21 33.10 41.94
C ARG A 540 7.13 32.40 41.12
N LEU A 541 6.51 33.10 40.17
CA LEU A 541 5.57 32.52 39.20
C LEU A 541 6.27 31.63 38.18
N LEU A 542 7.47 32.02 37.72
CA LEU A 542 8.28 31.25 36.79
C LEU A 542 8.77 29.96 37.44
N VAL A 543 9.24 30.02 38.70
CA VAL A 543 9.65 28.84 39.48
C VAL A 543 8.47 27.91 39.73
N LYS A 544 7.28 28.45 40.04
CA LYS A 544 6.05 27.63 40.13
C LYS A 544 5.70 26.96 38.81
N LYS A 545 5.84 27.68 37.69
CA LYS A 545 5.60 27.13 36.35
C LYS A 545 6.62 26.05 35.99
N LEU A 546 7.90 26.27 36.30
CA LEU A 546 8.97 25.28 36.07
C LEU A 546 8.77 24.03 36.93
N PHE A 547 8.34 24.20 38.19
CA PHE A 547 8.04 23.08 39.08
C PHE A 547 6.84 22.27 38.57
N HIS A 548 5.82 22.96 38.04
CA HIS A 548 4.69 22.31 37.39
C HIS A 548 5.11 21.58 36.10
N GLU A 549 5.96 22.18 35.26
CA GLU A 549 6.50 21.54 34.04
C GLU A 549 7.36 20.31 34.38
N LEU A 550 8.19 20.38 35.43
CA LEU A 550 8.96 19.25 35.96
C LEU A 550 8.06 18.15 36.51
N GLN A 551 6.98 18.50 37.21
CA GLN A 551 6.00 17.52 37.68
C GLN A 551 5.29 16.84 36.51
N VAL A 552 4.94 17.58 35.46
CA VAL A 552 4.36 17.02 34.24
C VAL A 552 5.34 16.08 33.55
N HIS A 553 6.62 16.47 33.40
CA HIS A 553 7.65 15.59 32.82
C HIS A 553 7.90 14.34 33.69
N GLN A 554 7.84 14.47 35.01
CA GLN A 554 7.98 13.33 35.92
C GLN A 554 6.80 12.36 35.79
N ILE A 555 5.59 12.88 35.56
CA ILE A 555 4.39 12.06 35.26
C ILE A 555 4.53 11.41 33.88
N GLU A 556 4.99 12.14 32.87
CA GLU A 556 5.19 11.64 31.50
C GLU A 556 6.26 10.53 31.46
N LEU A 557 7.39 10.71 32.13
CA LEU A 557 8.42 9.67 32.25
C LEU A 557 7.92 8.43 32.99
N LYS A 558 7.09 8.61 34.02
CA LYS A 558 6.44 7.47 34.70
C LYS A 558 5.47 6.75 33.77
N LEU A 559 4.70 7.47 32.97
CA LEU A 559 3.80 6.89 31.96
C LEU A 559 4.57 6.16 30.87
N GLN A 560 5.67 6.71 30.35
CA GLN A 560 6.52 6.05 29.35
C GLN A 560 7.18 4.78 29.89
N ASN A 561 7.67 4.80 31.14
CA ASN A 561 8.21 3.59 31.77
C ASN A 561 7.13 2.52 31.98
N GLU A 562 5.92 2.93 32.34
CA GLU A 562 4.79 2.02 32.47
C GLU A 562 4.36 1.45 31.12
N GLU A 563 4.30 2.27 30.07
CA GLU A 563 4.01 1.84 28.69
C GLU A 563 5.09 0.89 28.14
N LEU A 564 6.36 1.16 28.44
CA LEU A 564 7.46 0.27 28.10
C LEU A 564 7.34 -1.07 28.84
N ARG A 565 6.98 -1.03 30.14
CA ARG A 565 6.75 -2.23 30.93
C ARG A 565 5.56 -3.04 30.39
N GLN A 566 4.48 -2.37 30.00
CA GLN A 566 3.32 -3.00 29.35
C GLN A 566 3.71 -3.59 28.00
N SER A 567 4.53 -2.90 27.20
CA SER A 567 5.03 -3.44 25.93
C SER A 567 5.89 -4.68 26.13
N HIS A 568 6.75 -4.71 27.16
CA HIS A 568 7.52 -5.89 27.50
C HIS A 568 6.64 -7.06 27.96
N VAL A 569 5.60 -6.79 28.76
CA VAL A 569 4.62 -7.81 29.17
C VAL A 569 3.85 -8.32 27.95
N GLN A 570 3.35 -7.44 27.08
CA GLN A 570 2.66 -7.84 25.84
C GLN A 570 3.56 -8.63 24.90
N LEU A 571 4.85 -8.29 24.80
CA LEU A 571 5.81 -9.04 24.01
C LEU A 571 6.10 -10.41 24.62
N ALA A 572 6.23 -10.49 25.94
CA ALA A 572 6.38 -11.75 26.66
C ALA A 572 5.14 -12.63 26.47
N GLU A 573 3.94 -12.10 26.67
CA GLU A 573 2.67 -12.79 26.42
C GLU A 573 2.53 -13.22 24.96
N SER A 574 2.92 -12.37 24.01
CA SER A 574 2.91 -12.70 22.58
C SER A 574 3.87 -13.84 22.27
N ARG A 575 5.10 -13.78 22.80
CA ARG A 575 6.10 -14.84 22.67
C ARG A 575 5.60 -16.15 23.28
N ASP A 576 5.00 -16.08 24.46
CA ASP A 576 4.49 -17.27 25.15
C ASP A 576 3.30 -17.87 24.39
N ARG A 577 2.37 -17.03 23.87
CA ARG A 577 1.32 -17.48 22.93
C ARG A 577 1.89 -18.14 21.67
N PHE A 578 2.96 -17.60 21.09
CA PHE A 578 3.61 -18.22 19.92
C PHE A 578 4.30 -19.53 20.26
N ASN A 579 4.95 -19.63 21.42
CA ASN A 579 5.54 -20.87 21.90
C ASN A 579 4.46 -21.93 22.14
N ASP A 580 3.31 -21.57 22.71
CA ASP A 580 2.18 -22.48 22.89
C ASP A 580 1.64 -22.96 21.54
N LEU A 581 1.44 -22.05 20.58
CA LEU A 581 1.00 -22.42 19.22
C LEU A 581 2.01 -23.35 18.53
N TYR A 582 3.30 -23.19 18.77
CA TYR A 582 4.35 -24.03 18.20
C TYR A 582 4.42 -25.40 18.88
N ASP A 583 4.47 -25.44 20.22
CA ASP A 583 4.64 -26.66 20.99
C ASP A 583 3.39 -27.55 21.01
N TYR A 584 2.19 -26.96 20.99
CA TYR A 584 0.91 -27.67 20.96
C TYR A 584 0.26 -27.76 19.58
N ALA A 585 0.99 -27.43 18.51
CA ALA A 585 0.49 -27.63 17.16
C ALA A 585 0.11 -29.11 16.93
N PRO A 586 -0.99 -29.41 16.22
CA PRO A 586 -1.40 -30.79 15.91
C PRO A 586 -0.45 -31.49 14.93
N VAL A 587 0.56 -30.78 14.40
CA VAL A 587 1.58 -31.29 13.50
C VAL A 587 2.96 -31.22 14.16
N GLY A 588 3.81 -32.20 13.87
CA GLY A 588 5.20 -32.19 14.32
C GLY A 588 6.02 -31.20 13.51
N TYR A 589 6.56 -30.16 14.13
CA TYR A 589 7.51 -29.24 13.51
C TYR A 589 8.93 -29.66 13.82
N VAL A 590 9.76 -29.76 12.79
CA VAL A 590 11.20 -30.06 12.93
C VAL A 590 12.00 -29.14 12.02
N THR A 591 13.08 -28.56 12.55
CA THR A 591 14.07 -27.85 11.74
C THR A 591 15.32 -28.72 11.64
N LEU A 592 15.76 -29.02 10.42
CA LEU A 592 16.95 -29.83 10.16
C LEU A 592 18.10 -28.98 9.62
N GLY A 593 19.33 -29.27 10.04
CA GLY A 593 20.54 -28.76 9.40
C GLY A 593 20.81 -29.45 8.07
N GLN A 594 21.80 -28.96 7.32
CA GLN A 594 22.19 -29.54 6.03
C GLN A 594 22.64 -31.00 6.12
N ASP A 595 23.16 -31.43 7.26
CA ASP A 595 23.55 -32.81 7.56
C ASP A 595 22.38 -33.67 8.12
N SER A 596 21.14 -33.19 7.97
CA SER A 596 19.93 -33.82 8.51
C SER A 596 19.91 -33.95 10.05
N ARG A 597 20.71 -33.17 10.78
CA ARG A 597 20.59 -33.06 12.25
C ARG A 597 19.39 -32.22 12.66
N ILE A 598 18.69 -32.65 13.69
CA ILE A 598 17.55 -31.91 14.24
C ILE A 598 18.07 -30.72 15.06
N LEU A 599 17.85 -29.51 14.56
CA LEU A 599 18.22 -28.26 15.25
C LEU A 599 17.12 -27.78 16.20
N GLN A 600 15.86 -27.94 15.79
CA GLN A 600 14.69 -27.60 16.60
C GLN A 600 13.58 -28.61 16.35
N ALA A 601 12.77 -28.88 17.37
CA ALA A 601 11.56 -29.69 17.25
C ALA A 601 10.52 -29.22 18.28
N ASN A 602 9.23 -29.33 17.94
CA ASN A 602 8.14 -29.08 18.89
C ASN A 602 7.75 -30.35 19.67
N LEU A 603 6.85 -30.23 20.66
CA LEU A 603 6.44 -31.37 21.49
C LEU A 603 5.74 -32.47 20.69
N THR A 604 4.92 -32.11 19.68
CA THR A 604 4.25 -33.08 18.82
C THR A 604 5.23 -33.93 18.02
N ALA A 605 6.30 -33.33 17.46
CA ALA A 605 7.36 -34.08 16.77
C ALA A 605 8.11 -35.03 17.72
N ALA A 606 8.39 -34.58 18.94
CA ALA A 606 9.01 -35.39 19.98
C ALA A 606 8.13 -36.61 20.35
N SER A 607 6.82 -36.39 20.52
CA SER A 607 5.85 -37.45 20.78
C SER A 607 5.73 -38.45 19.62
N LEU A 608 5.70 -37.96 18.37
CA LEU A 608 5.61 -38.81 17.18
C LEU A 608 6.82 -39.75 17.05
N LEU A 609 8.02 -39.27 17.40
CA LEU A 609 9.27 -40.04 17.35
C LEU A 609 9.52 -40.88 18.61
N GLY A 610 8.73 -40.67 19.67
CA GLY A 610 8.84 -41.41 20.93
C GLY A 610 10.07 -41.05 21.77
N ILE A 611 10.58 -39.82 21.64
CA ILE A 611 11.78 -39.33 22.33
C ILE A 611 11.52 -37.95 22.94
N ALA A 612 12.00 -37.71 24.16
CA ALA A 612 11.90 -36.40 24.79
C ALA A 612 12.61 -35.32 23.94
N ARG A 613 11.98 -34.16 23.76
CA ARG A 613 12.47 -33.04 22.93
C ARG A 613 13.95 -32.71 23.17
N ALA A 614 14.38 -32.65 24.43
CA ALA A 614 15.75 -32.34 24.81
C ALA A 614 16.78 -33.37 24.30
N GLN A 615 16.39 -34.64 24.17
CA GLN A 615 17.22 -35.71 23.63
C GLN A 615 17.16 -35.77 22.10
N LEU A 616 16.12 -35.21 21.49
CA LEU A 616 15.91 -35.24 20.05
C LEU A 616 16.80 -34.22 19.31
N ILE A 617 17.04 -33.06 19.93
CA ILE A 617 17.93 -32.03 19.36
C ILE A 617 19.35 -32.57 19.23
N GLY A 618 19.95 -32.41 18.04
CA GLY A 618 21.30 -32.85 17.69
C GLY A 618 21.38 -34.26 17.09
N GLN A 619 20.31 -35.07 17.19
CA GLN A 619 20.25 -36.38 16.52
C GLN A 619 20.01 -36.23 15.01
N THR A 620 20.52 -37.18 14.22
CA THR A 620 20.26 -37.22 12.79
C THR A 620 18.88 -37.81 12.52
N PHE A 621 18.04 -37.08 11.80
CA PHE A 621 16.64 -37.43 11.53
C PHE A 621 16.48 -38.75 10.75
N THR A 622 17.43 -39.09 9.89
CA THR A 622 17.41 -40.29 9.05
C THR A 622 17.39 -41.60 9.84
N HIS A 623 17.89 -41.61 11.10
CA HIS A 623 17.79 -42.79 11.98
C HIS A 623 16.35 -43.19 12.30
N PHE A 624 15.41 -42.24 12.21
CA PHE A 624 13.99 -42.45 12.43
C PHE A 624 13.24 -42.81 11.15
N ILE A 625 13.90 -42.87 10.00
CA ILE A 625 13.28 -43.27 8.72
C ILE A 625 13.57 -44.76 8.49
N ALA A 626 12.56 -45.54 8.13
CA ALA A 626 12.74 -46.95 7.76
C ALA A 626 13.71 -47.09 6.59
N HIS A 627 14.58 -48.10 6.60
CA HIS A 627 15.69 -48.23 5.66
C HIS A 627 15.25 -48.21 4.18
N ALA A 628 14.08 -48.77 3.86
CA ALA A 628 13.52 -48.76 2.50
C ALA A 628 13.06 -47.37 2.01
N ALA A 629 12.87 -46.40 2.92
CA ALA A 629 12.38 -45.05 2.63
C ALA A 629 13.50 -43.97 2.69
N GLN A 630 14.72 -44.34 3.07
CA GLN A 630 15.83 -43.38 3.22
C GLN A 630 16.34 -42.84 1.88
N ASP A 631 16.45 -43.70 0.85
CA ASP A 631 16.92 -43.27 -0.48
C ASP A 631 15.99 -42.24 -1.13
N ASN A 632 14.67 -42.45 -0.98
CA ASN A 632 13.65 -41.51 -1.45
C ASN A 632 13.73 -40.16 -0.73
N PHE A 633 14.00 -40.18 0.59
CA PHE A 633 14.16 -38.97 1.39
C PHE A 633 15.37 -38.13 0.93
N PHE A 634 16.53 -38.76 0.69
CA PHE A 634 17.72 -38.06 0.21
C PHE A 634 17.54 -37.51 -1.21
N LEU A 635 16.94 -38.30 -2.11
CA LEU A 635 16.65 -37.84 -3.47
C LEU A 635 15.72 -36.61 -3.46
N GLN A 636 14.71 -36.62 -2.58
CA GLN A 636 13.79 -35.49 -2.41
C GLN A 636 14.44 -34.25 -1.81
N GLN A 637 15.34 -34.40 -0.83
CA GLN A 637 16.11 -33.26 -0.33
C GLN A 637 16.94 -32.63 -1.47
N LYS A 638 17.56 -33.45 -2.32
CA LYS A 638 18.32 -32.94 -3.47
C LYS A 638 17.43 -32.16 -4.44
N VAL A 639 16.28 -32.73 -4.81
CA VAL A 639 15.29 -32.07 -5.69
C VAL A 639 14.73 -30.78 -5.06
N ALA A 640 14.49 -30.77 -3.75
CA ALA A 640 13.97 -29.60 -3.04
C ALA A 640 14.96 -28.42 -3.03
N ILE A 641 16.27 -28.68 -2.93
CA ILE A 641 17.32 -27.65 -3.06
C ILE A 641 17.29 -27.06 -4.48
N GLU A 642 17.30 -27.92 -5.50
CA GLU A 642 17.41 -27.51 -6.90
C GLU A 642 16.15 -26.79 -7.39
N ALA A 643 14.96 -27.23 -6.96
CA ALA A 643 13.69 -26.67 -7.40
C ALA A 643 13.19 -25.49 -6.56
N ARG A 644 13.79 -25.22 -5.37
CA ARG A 644 13.34 -24.20 -4.39
C ARG A 644 11.83 -24.24 -4.06
N THR A 645 11.20 -25.40 -4.21
CA THR A 645 9.76 -25.60 -3.97
C THR A 645 9.53 -26.54 -2.79
N LYS A 646 8.40 -26.35 -2.11
CA LYS A 646 7.93 -27.24 -1.04
C LYS A 646 7.77 -28.66 -1.60
N GLN A 647 8.39 -29.64 -0.97
CA GLN A 647 8.23 -31.05 -1.29
C GLN A 647 7.37 -31.73 -0.25
N VAL A 648 6.52 -32.65 -0.69
CA VAL A 648 5.62 -33.43 0.16
C VAL A 648 5.84 -34.91 -0.15
N SER A 649 6.02 -35.73 0.87
CA SER A 649 6.20 -37.16 0.71
C SER A 649 5.61 -37.96 1.85
N GLU A 650 5.30 -39.22 1.57
CA GLU A 650 4.92 -40.18 2.62
C GLU A 650 6.14 -40.96 3.05
N LEU A 651 6.43 -40.94 4.35
CA LEU A 651 7.54 -41.65 4.95
C LEU A 651 7.03 -42.65 5.98
N LEU A 652 7.68 -43.80 6.04
CA LEU A 652 7.51 -44.73 7.16
C LEU A 652 8.57 -44.41 8.20
N LEU A 653 8.16 -43.81 9.31
CA LEU A 653 9.04 -43.53 10.44
C LEU A 653 9.07 -44.73 11.38
N ARG A 654 10.23 -44.97 12.00
CA ARG A 654 10.45 -45.95 13.07
C ARG A 654 10.72 -45.21 14.37
N ARG A 655 9.83 -45.39 15.34
CA ARG A 655 9.97 -44.89 16.71
C ARG A 655 11.08 -45.60 17.45
N LYS A 656 11.53 -45.02 18.57
CA LYS A 656 12.58 -45.61 19.42
C LYS A 656 12.18 -46.97 20.01
N ASP A 657 10.89 -47.21 20.23
CA ASP A 657 10.33 -48.48 20.71
C ASP A 657 10.24 -49.57 19.61
N GLY A 658 10.63 -49.26 18.38
CA GLY A 658 10.59 -50.15 17.23
C GLY A 658 9.27 -50.13 16.46
N ALA A 659 8.24 -49.42 16.95
CA ALA A 659 6.97 -49.26 16.23
C ALA A 659 7.15 -48.39 14.97
N THR A 660 6.34 -48.63 13.95
CA THR A 660 6.34 -47.85 12.72
C THR A 660 5.10 -46.98 12.60
N VAL A 661 5.27 -45.78 12.03
CA VAL A 661 4.19 -44.81 11.81
C VAL A 661 4.28 -44.30 10.39
N ASN A 662 3.15 -44.30 9.69
CA ASN A 662 3.04 -43.65 8.39
C ASN A 662 2.82 -42.15 8.61
N VAL A 663 3.74 -41.34 8.08
CA VAL A 663 3.63 -39.89 8.17
C VAL A 663 3.68 -39.25 6.80
N GLN A 664 2.99 -38.13 6.66
CA GLN A 664 3.27 -37.17 5.61
C GLN A 664 4.36 -36.22 6.12
N PHE A 665 5.44 -36.15 5.36
CA PHE A 665 6.59 -35.29 5.61
C PHE A 665 6.61 -34.19 4.54
N GLU A 666 6.45 -32.95 4.98
CA GLU A 666 6.62 -31.80 4.09
C GLU A 666 7.90 -31.07 4.45
N THR A 667 8.67 -30.64 3.46
CA THR A 667 9.93 -29.93 3.70
C THR A 667 10.13 -28.76 2.76
N LEU A 668 10.68 -27.68 3.31
CA LEU A 668 11.07 -26.48 2.60
C LEU A 668 12.46 -26.05 3.04
N TYR A 669 13.35 -25.80 2.09
CA TYR A 669 14.66 -25.22 2.38
C TYR A 669 14.50 -23.70 2.62
N ALA A 670 14.95 -23.22 3.77
CA ALA A 670 14.95 -21.81 4.12
C ALA A 670 16.37 -21.33 4.41
N GLU A 671 16.86 -20.38 3.61
CA GLU A 671 18.18 -19.77 3.80
C GLU A 671 18.19 -18.89 5.07
N ASP A 672 19.19 -19.06 5.94
CA ASP A 672 19.41 -18.15 7.07
C ASP A 672 20.03 -16.85 6.55
N PRO A 673 19.35 -15.69 6.68
CA PRO A 673 19.84 -14.42 6.14
C PRO A 673 21.12 -13.90 6.82
N VAL A 674 21.52 -14.47 7.96
CA VAL A 674 22.64 -13.99 8.78
C VAL A 674 23.90 -14.86 8.62
N GLN A 675 23.74 -16.18 8.44
CA GLN A 675 24.86 -17.13 8.46
C GLN A 675 25.17 -17.79 7.11
N GLY A 676 24.32 -17.64 6.09
CA GLY A 676 24.58 -18.15 4.73
C GLY A 676 24.45 -19.67 4.57
N SER A 677 24.25 -20.44 5.65
CA SER A 677 23.81 -21.84 5.62
C SER A 677 22.28 -21.90 5.80
N GLY A 678 21.58 -22.60 4.91
CA GLY A 678 20.13 -22.77 5.02
C GLY A 678 19.76 -23.99 5.85
N ASN A 679 18.61 -23.89 6.51
CA ASN A 679 18.03 -24.95 7.31
C ASN A 679 16.74 -25.44 6.65
N TRP A 680 16.46 -26.72 6.81
CA TRP A 680 15.22 -27.34 6.39
C TRP A 680 14.13 -27.07 7.43
N ARG A 681 13.00 -26.53 7.00
CA ARG A 681 11.81 -26.43 7.82
C ARG A 681 10.84 -27.51 7.38
N SER A 682 10.55 -28.44 8.28
CA SER A 682 9.77 -29.63 7.96
C SER A 682 8.58 -29.82 8.89
N THR A 683 7.49 -30.33 8.34
CA THR A 683 6.30 -30.73 9.07
C THR A 683 6.10 -32.24 8.95
N ILE A 684 5.65 -32.85 10.05
CA ILE A 684 5.41 -34.29 10.18
C ILE A 684 3.98 -34.47 10.65
N THR A 685 3.16 -35.12 9.84
CA THR A 685 1.75 -35.37 10.14
C THR A 685 1.50 -36.86 10.12
N ASP A 686 0.93 -37.43 11.19
CA ASP A 686 0.50 -38.83 11.20
C ASP A 686 -0.71 -39.03 10.27
N ILE A 687 -0.57 -39.92 9.29
CA ILE A 687 -1.60 -40.19 8.28
C ILE A 687 -2.20 -41.60 8.43
N ALA A 688 -1.96 -42.30 9.54
CA ALA A 688 -2.48 -43.65 9.75
C ALA A 688 -4.01 -43.71 9.68
N ALA A 689 -4.70 -42.78 10.34
CA ALA A 689 -6.17 -42.70 10.31
C ALA A 689 -6.70 -42.35 8.90
N LEU A 690 -6.00 -41.47 8.18
CA LEU A 690 -6.36 -41.10 6.82
C LEU A 690 -6.25 -42.30 5.87
N LYS A 691 -5.16 -43.07 5.94
CA LYS A 691 -4.98 -44.29 5.14
C LYS A 691 -6.04 -45.36 5.43
N GLN A 692 -6.42 -45.52 6.71
CA GLN A 692 -7.50 -46.45 7.07
C GLN A 692 -8.85 -46.01 6.51
N ALA A 693 -9.14 -44.71 6.53
CA ALA A 693 -10.37 -44.15 5.95
C ALA A 693 -10.40 -44.29 4.42
N GLU A 694 -9.29 -44.02 3.73
CA GLU A 694 -9.16 -44.21 2.28
C GLU A 694 -9.35 -45.67 1.88
N GLU A 695 -8.77 -46.60 2.63
CA GLU A 695 -8.92 -48.03 2.34
C GLU A 695 -10.33 -48.55 2.63
N ALA A 696 -10.98 -48.06 3.68
CA ALA A 696 -12.39 -48.34 3.95
C ALA A 696 -13.31 -47.79 2.85
N LEU A 697 -13.05 -46.56 2.40
CA LEU A 697 -13.77 -45.94 1.30
C LEU A 697 -13.58 -46.71 -0.01
N ARG A 698 -12.34 -47.14 -0.31
CA ARG A 698 -12.04 -47.96 -1.49
C ARG A 698 -12.82 -49.28 -1.46
N LYS A 699 -12.85 -49.96 -0.32
CA LYS A 699 -13.64 -51.21 -0.14
C LYS A 699 -15.13 -50.96 -0.36
N SER A 700 -15.69 -49.89 0.23
CA SER A 700 -17.09 -49.53 0.06
C SER A 700 -17.44 -49.18 -1.39
N HIS A 701 -16.57 -48.44 -2.09
CA HIS A 701 -16.75 -48.11 -3.50
C HIS A 701 -16.78 -49.36 -4.38
N THR A 702 -15.82 -50.29 -4.18
CA THR A 702 -15.79 -51.55 -4.93
C THR A 702 -17.02 -52.43 -4.64
N GLU A 703 -17.58 -52.39 -3.43
CA GLU A 703 -18.82 -53.10 -3.11
C GLU A 703 -20.04 -52.45 -3.79
N LEU A 704 -20.12 -51.12 -3.80
CA LEU A 704 -21.15 -50.36 -4.49
C LEU A 704 -21.13 -50.61 -6.00
N GLU A 705 -19.95 -50.58 -6.62
CA GLU A 705 -19.78 -50.87 -8.06
C GLU A 705 -20.30 -52.27 -8.41
N LYS A 706 -20.00 -53.28 -7.58
CA LYS A 706 -20.56 -54.62 -7.77
C LYS A 706 -22.07 -54.64 -7.66
N ARG A 707 -22.67 -53.98 -6.66
CA ARG A 707 -24.14 -53.92 -6.51
C ARG A 707 -24.80 -53.24 -7.71
N VAL A 708 -24.26 -52.09 -8.14
CA VAL A 708 -24.73 -51.35 -9.31
C VAL A 708 -24.64 -52.18 -10.59
N GLU A 709 -23.54 -52.91 -10.81
CA GLU A 709 -23.40 -53.80 -11.97
C GLU A 709 -24.43 -54.95 -11.93
N THR A 710 -24.72 -55.47 -10.74
CA THR A 710 -25.72 -56.54 -10.57
C THR A 710 -27.14 -56.04 -10.86
N GLU A 711 -27.51 -54.86 -10.35
CA GLU A 711 -28.80 -54.23 -10.63
C GLU A 711 -28.97 -53.82 -12.09
N LEU A 712 -27.93 -53.25 -12.71
CA LEU A 712 -27.93 -52.93 -14.14
C LEU A 712 -28.20 -54.17 -14.99
N LYS A 713 -27.51 -55.29 -14.71
CA LYS A 713 -27.76 -56.56 -15.41
C LYS A 713 -29.18 -57.07 -15.21
N ALA A 714 -29.76 -56.93 -14.02
CA ALA A 714 -31.15 -57.31 -13.75
C ALA A 714 -32.13 -56.42 -14.54
N ARG A 715 -31.91 -55.11 -14.54
CA ARG A 715 -32.75 -54.14 -15.26
C ARG A 715 -32.69 -54.32 -16.78
N THR A 716 -31.51 -54.55 -17.35
CA THR A 716 -31.38 -54.82 -18.80
C THR A 716 -32.09 -56.12 -19.20
N ARG A 717 -32.07 -57.16 -18.35
CA ARG A 717 -32.86 -58.39 -18.58
C ARG A 717 -34.36 -58.10 -18.57
N GLN A 718 -34.82 -57.29 -17.62
CA GLN A 718 -36.22 -56.90 -17.49
C GLN A 718 -36.70 -56.07 -18.70
N GLU A 719 -35.94 -55.06 -19.10
CA GLU A 719 -36.25 -54.23 -20.28
C GLU A 719 -36.27 -55.08 -21.57
N SER A 720 -35.34 -56.03 -21.70
CA SER A 720 -35.30 -56.95 -22.84
C SER A 720 -36.51 -57.88 -22.89
N ALA A 721 -36.97 -58.37 -21.73
CA ALA A 721 -38.18 -59.19 -21.62
C ALA A 721 -39.45 -58.40 -21.96
N VAL A 722 -39.57 -57.16 -21.47
CA VAL A 722 -40.70 -56.26 -21.79
C VAL A 722 -40.71 -55.90 -23.28
N ALA A 723 -39.54 -55.65 -23.89
CA ALA A 723 -39.42 -55.40 -25.32
C ALA A 723 -39.77 -56.63 -26.17
N ALA A 724 -39.47 -57.85 -25.69
CA ALA A 724 -39.89 -59.08 -26.36
C ALA A 724 -41.43 -59.25 -26.32
N LEU A 725 -42.04 -59.09 -25.15
CA LEU A 725 -43.50 -59.11 -24.97
C LEU A 725 -44.21 -58.07 -25.83
N SER A 726 -43.68 -56.85 -25.90
CA SER A 726 -44.24 -55.76 -26.72
C SER A 726 -44.19 -56.08 -28.22
N ARG A 727 -43.10 -56.71 -28.69
CA ARG A 727 -42.99 -57.16 -30.08
C ARG A 727 -43.99 -58.26 -30.42
N GLU A 728 -44.22 -59.21 -29.52
CA GLU A 728 -45.21 -60.28 -29.74
C GLU A 728 -46.65 -59.77 -29.67
N ALA A 729 -46.92 -58.75 -28.85
CA ALA A 729 -48.22 -58.08 -28.81
C ALA A 729 -48.53 -57.37 -30.14
N LEU A 730 -47.54 -56.67 -30.71
CA LEU A 730 -47.66 -56.02 -32.03
C LEU A 730 -47.84 -57.03 -33.18
N ALA A 731 -47.40 -58.28 -33.00
CA ALA A 731 -47.59 -59.36 -33.96
C ALA A 731 -48.99 -60.00 -33.91
N GLY A 732 -49.91 -59.50 -33.08
CA GLY A 732 -51.33 -59.88 -33.10
C GLY A 732 -51.68 -61.17 -32.35
N ARG A 733 -50.89 -61.59 -31.36
CA ARG A 733 -51.23 -62.75 -30.51
C ARG A 733 -52.44 -62.48 -29.60
N ASP A 734 -53.14 -63.56 -29.23
CA ASP A 734 -54.27 -63.55 -28.31
C ASP A 734 -53.91 -62.91 -26.95
N ILE A 735 -54.76 -61.99 -26.49
CA ILE A 735 -54.66 -61.24 -25.23
C ILE A 735 -54.55 -62.20 -24.04
N GLY A 736 -55.25 -63.34 -24.08
CA GLY A 736 -55.18 -64.34 -23.01
C GLY A 736 -53.80 -64.99 -22.86
N TRP A 737 -53.03 -65.10 -23.94
CA TRP A 737 -51.65 -65.60 -23.91
C TRP A 737 -50.67 -64.53 -23.41
N LEU A 738 -50.81 -63.30 -23.91
CA LEU A 738 -49.98 -62.15 -23.50
C LEU A 738 -50.10 -61.86 -21.99
N LEU A 739 -51.31 -61.98 -21.41
CA LEU A 739 -51.53 -61.80 -19.98
C LEU A 739 -50.85 -62.90 -19.14
N ARG A 740 -50.85 -64.15 -19.61
CA ARG A 740 -50.15 -65.25 -18.91
C ARG A 740 -48.64 -65.05 -18.91
N GLU A 741 -48.05 -64.69 -20.06
CA GLU A 741 -46.61 -64.43 -20.12
C GLU A 741 -46.18 -63.16 -19.39
N ALA A 742 -47.02 -62.11 -19.41
CA ALA A 742 -46.78 -60.93 -18.59
C ALA A 742 -46.74 -61.26 -17.09
N VAL A 743 -47.59 -62.18 -16.62
CA VAL A 743 -47.58 -62.66 -15.22
C VAL A 743 -46.34 -63.48 -14.92
N VAL A 744 -45.82 -64.28 -15.86
CA VAL A 744 -44.56 -65.03 -15.68
C VAL A 744 -43.37 -64.07 -15.58
N VAL A 745 -43.29 -63.07 -16.46
CA VAL A 745 -42.22 -62.05 -16.43
C VAL A 745 -42.32 -61.19 -15.18
N LEU A 746 -43.52 -60.76 -14.77
CA LEU A 746 -43.73 -60.05 -13.51
C LEU A 746 -43.39 -60.92 -12.28
N GLY A 747 -43.68 -62.22 -12.34
CA GLY A 747 -43.32 -63.19 -11.30
C GLY A 747 -41.81 -63.38 -11.15
N GLN A 748 -41.06 -63.38 -12.25
CA GLN A 748 -39.60 -63.44 -12.21
C GLN A 748 -38.95 -62.13 -11.72
N VAL A 749 -39.58 -60.99 -11.99
CA VAL A 749 -39.14 -59.67 -11.50
C VAL A 749 -39.37 -59.53 -9.98
N LEU A 750 -40.46 -60.08 -9.45
CA LEU A 750 -40.80 -60.01 -8.03
C LEU A 750 -40.08 -61.05 -7.15
N GLN A 751 -39.34 -62.00 -7.73
CA GLN A 751 -38.53 -62.97 -6.97
C GLN A 751 -37.07 -62.54 -6.75
N VAL A 752 -36.69 -61.33 -7.14
CA VAL A 752 -35.37 -60.76 -6.80
C VAL A 752 -35.55 -59.81 -5.63
N GLU A 753 -35.55 -60.36 -4.41
CA GLU A 753 -35.21 -59.66 -3.16
C GLU A 753 -33.81 -60.05 -2.70
#